data_AF-A0A4R3JQZ4-F1
#
_entry.id   AF-A0A4R3JQZ4-F1
#
_cell.length_a   1.000
_cell.length_b   1.000
_cell.length_c   1.000
_cell.angle_alpha   90.00
_cell.angle_beta   90.00
_cell.angle_gamma   90.00
#
_symmetry.space_group_name_H-M   'P 1'
#
loop_
_entity.id
_entity.type
_entity.pdbx_description
1 polymer ?
#
loop_
_entity_poly.entity_id
_entity_poly.type
_entity_poly.pdbx_seq_one_letter_code
_entity_poly.pdbx_strand_id
1 'polypeptide(L)'
;MTRQKEYYKKMHPEQFSDSKTVKKGKIQREMLDFYLDTLTSRNMDKQFEELCRAIAEVEICPNLLPQTGPTGGGDSKVDSETYPVAEDLSEMWYCRVTPSAALERWAFAISAKKDWKPKLKSDVKKIVTVNNDLGRKYEKIFFMSNQYISDKKRAECEDELRSQYDIDVRILDRTWMLDKIFASQKNIEIAIKHLGLSDSLSDEIEVGEHDYKRKNKLEKIEETLKNPDIKDSEKVKLVFKAVVIARELEFSADKILGLIDRCIRISKKYGTKIEIAEAYSVAAWTIYWWYHDPELYYEYYQEYEKRTIKEHNVHLFKDLVALWINLFSLTNEGVQGIDLQKHKRIVTDEFEAFIKDQTKPNTALEARAAYIPFRIITEEDIESIVNEMFELLDETTGHLDLDLSDIYKLIMEFPVILESDRYDSLFEKAVATAGKCKQDTEMACMLAERGAKLKNEKPYEAISYFSRTLIPFYNEQNKENLCKSVFALADIYEKCGLNWAARNFYYYIFCVCINQYFKYGEVLPLLFISLNKLKYLELRLGHVLYSTEFSFFEKIAIELYPDTYHANEEALFHYDFALALMLLQCKNPQKEVLMRLPYYFEKNGLDISSIVTRYMLGHYDEGLLSQLGNDKKQFDKTISEWRNSPVADEIVADPWFGAEKVCKLQSRILGCDIAISLDAPYVNGEFEVAATILATIESFLGTGIKNDLISMCGRIDISLNYYENLEEFVTWEKLNSNKLEIFIGNYSKDDFLLIQQQISVFLTEILGAIISMMFPFSESLDRLKRMVLKEAALDRTFIFSNSVVFGQETMGKEAFLFDTVLDKTETFETGAELIVPNKIEKQKEKKKPSTITIGLPPEGKDLINNVNQHSIKTHSIISIPDWDNGQWKGVMFMADVYKHSFPPILAFVFKKEEGAVIFEKWIDEFGVDDTYDNIEIRMIKGIDSINPFSYRIIVGSSKIPLEEDVRIIASPSRVHTMMPQNNRNISMFEKELEVSNSFSICPAIMGKDGQQPKIKEHLMIKKSKTSIKIYNAFDIPQDDFLIFSGILPTDNPLIPKEKACDAHILKIIDMHKKLHN
;
A
#
# COMPACT_ATOMS: atom_id res chain seq x y z
N MET A 1 36.12 -2.07 34.37
CA MET A 1 35.18 -1.42 33.43
C MET A 1 36.02 -0.49 32.57
N THR A 2 35.90 -0.60 31.26
CA THR A 2 36.68 0.17 30.27
C THR A 2 36.19 1.62 30.18
N ARG A 3 37.11 2.56 29.98
CA ARG A 3 36.85 4.01 29.83
C ARG A 3 35.78 4.30 28.76
N GLN A 4 35.74 3.48 27.71
CA GLN A 4 34.78 3.54 26.63
C GLN A 4 33.33 3.28 27.08
N LYS A 5 33.09 2.19 27.83
CA LYS A 5 31.76 1.85 28.36
C LYS A 5 31.24 2.95 29.29
N GLU A 6 32.09 3.47 30.17
CA GLU A 6 31.71 4.56 31.07
C GLU A 6 31.39 5.86 30.33
N TYR A 7 32.13 6.16 29.25
CA TYR A 7 31.84 7.31 28.39
C TYR A 7 30.49 7.16 27.69
N TYR A 8 30.23 6.01 27.05
CA TYR A 8 28.96 5.74 26.38
C TYR A 8 27.78 5.74 27.39
N LYS A 9 27.97 5.15 28.58
CA LYS A 9 26.98 5.19 29.68
C LYS A 9 26.69 6.60 30.18
N LYS A 10 27.66 7.53 30.09
CA LYS A 10 27.44 8.93 30.45
C LYS A 10 26.59 9.67 29.42
N MET A 11 26.74 9.33 28.13
CA MET A 11 25.96 9.92 27.04
C MET A 11 24.56 9.31 26.92
N HIS A 12 24.44 8.00 27.17
CA HIS A 12 23.21 7.23 27.04
C HIS A 12 22.88 6.45 28.31
N PRO A 13 22.71 7.11 29.48
CA PRO A 13 22.43 6.42 30.74
C PRO A 13 21.15 5.57 30.69
N GLU A 14 20.20 5.95 29.83
CA GLU A 14 18.97 5.22 29.58
C GLU A 14 19.20 3.84 28.96
N GLN A 15 20.33 3.56 28.31
CA GLN A 15 20.65 2.26 27.71
C GLN A 15 21.42 1.30 28.63
N PHE A 16 21.53 1.62 29.92
CA PHE A 16 22.24 0.81 30.90
C PHE A 16 21.35 0.49 32.10
N SER A 17 21.81 -0.44 32.95
CA SER A 17 21.09 -0.88 34.13
C SER A 17 20.97 0.25 35.15
N ASP A 18 19.76 0.46 35.64
CA ASP A 18 19.42 1.40 36.71
C ASP A 18 19.33 0.73 38.09
N SER A 19 19.48 -0.60 38.16
CA SER A 19 19.54 -1.36 39.41
C SER A 19 20.84 -1.13 40.19
N LYS A 20 20.77 -1.20 41.52
CA LYS A 20 21.93 -1.02 42.41
C LYS A 20 22.08 -2.21 43.34
N THR A 21 23.29 -2.75 43.44
CA THR A 21 23.63 -3.74 44.48
C THR A 21 23.78 -3.01 45.82
N VAL A 22 22.81 -3.18 46.71
CA VAL A 22 22.76 -2.55 48.06
C VAL A 22 23.65 -3.32 49.04
N LYS A 23 23.71 -4.65 48.89
CA LYS A 23 24.58 -5.51 49.70
C LYS A 23 25.10 -6.66 48.85
N LYS A 24 26.42 -6.86 48.86
CA LYS A 24 27.03 -8.01 48.17
C LYS A 24 27.04 -9.21 49.10
N GLY A 25 26.29 -10.25 48.74
CA GLY A 25 26.34 -11.54 49.41
C GLY A 25 27.71 -12.17 49.20
N LYS A 26 28.25 -12.85 50.21
CA LYS A 26 29.55 -13.51 50.09
C LYS A 26 29.50 -14.92 50.66
N ILE A 27 29.31 -15.90 49.79
CA ILE A 27 29.62 -17.29 50.10
C ILE A 27 31.12 -17.53 49.82
N GLN A 28 31.87 -18.00 50.82
CA GLN A 28 33.28 -18.35 50.65
C GLN A 28 33.39 -19.76 50.06
N ARG A 29 34.39 -19.99 49.19
CA ARG A 29 34.59 -21.30 48.56
C ARG A 29 34.87 -22.39 49.58
N GLU A 30 35.62 -22.06 50.62
CA GLU A 30 35.95 -22.92 51.74
C GLU A 30 34.69 -23.31 52.54
N MET A 31 33.74 -22.37 52.68
CA MET A 31 32.46 -22.62 53.33
C MET A 31 31.63 -23.62 52.53
N LEU A 32 31.54 -23.44 51.20
CA LEU A 32 30.80 -24.35 50.34
C LEU A 32 31.48 -25.72 50.23
N ASP A 33 32.81 -25.76 50.14
CA ASP A 33 33.60 -27.00 50.14
C ASP A 33 33.33 -27.83 51.41
N PHE A 34 33.38 -27.19 52.59
CA PHE A 34 33.01 -27.83 53.84
C PHE A 34 31.55 -28.29 53.88
N TYR A 35 30.64 -27.52 53.28
CA TYR A 35 29.23 -27.89 53.16
C TYR A 35 29.05 -29.15 52.32
N LEU A 36 29.71 -29.22 51.16
CA LEU A 36 29.70 -30.39 50.28
C LEU A 36 30.33 -31.63 50.95
N ASP A 37 31.27 -31.45 51.89
CA ASP A 37 31.86 -32.55 52.68
C ASP A 37 30.94 -33.15 53.72
N THR A 38 30.02 -32.34 54.22
CA THR A 38 29.16 -32.71 55.34
C THR A 38 27.73 -33.05 54.90
N LEU A 39 27.47 -33.20 53.60
CA LEU A 39 26.14 -33.52 53.05
C LEU A 39 25.55 -34.82 53.62
N THR A 40 26.34 -35.91 53.60
CA THR A 40 25.89 -37.24 54.07
C THR A 40 25.70 -37.28 55.58
N SER A 41 26.49 -36.53 56.35
CA SER A 41 26.29 -36.45 57.82
C SER A 41 25.07 -35.59 58.20
N ARG A 42 24.56 -34.78 57.27
CA ARG A 42 23.38 -33.92 57.44
C ARG A 42 22.11 -34.48 56.78
N ASN A 43 22.15 -35.69 56.21
CA ASN A 43 21.05 -36.29 55.44
C ASN A 43 20.57 -35.42 54.26
N MET A 44 21.50 -34.71 53.60
CA MET A 44 21.19 -33.77 52.50
C MET A 44 21.38 -34.39 51.10
N ASP A 45 21.40 -35.72 50.98
CA ASP A 45 21.66 -36.41 49.70
C ASP A 45 20.68 -35.99 48.59
N LYS A 46 19.41 -35.79 48.93
CA LYS A 46 18.38 -35.34 47.97
C LYS A 46 18.57 -33.88 47.52
N GLN A 47 18.94 -32.99 48.43
CA GLN A 47 19.25 -31.59 48.09
C GLN A 47 20.50 -31.52 47.21
N PHE A 48 21.45 -32.43 47.43
CA PHE A 48 22.62 -32.56 46.57
C PHE A 48 22.26 -33.05 45.16
N GLU A 49 21.36 -34.04 45.03
CA GLU A 49 20.82 -34.46 43.74
C GLU A 49 20.12 -33.30 42.99
N GLU A 50 19.27 -32.53 43.69
CA GLU A 50 18.61 -31.36 43.12
C GLU A 50 19.59 -30.26 42.71
N LEU A 51 20.62 -30.00 43.53
CA LEU A 51 21.70 -29.06 43.20
C LEU A 51 22.46 -29.51 41.96
N CYS A 52 22.90 -30.77 41.90
CA CYS A 52 23.62 -31.34 40.77
C CYS A 52 22.79 -31.24 39.49
N ARG A 53 21.48 -31.55 39.56
CA ARG A 53 20.57 -31.39 38.42
C ARG A 53 20.45 -29.94 37.98
N ALA A 54 20.21 -29.01 38.90
CA ALA A 54 20.06 -27.59 38.58
C ALA A 54 21.35 -26.98 37.99
N ILE A 55 22.52 -27.40 38.49
CA ILE A 55 23.81 -27.00 37.92
C ILE A 55 24.01 -27.64 36.54
N ALA A 56 23.63 -28.91 36.34
CA ALA A 56 23.68 -29.57 35.05
C ALA A 56 22.72 -28.95 34.01
N GLU A 57 21.54 -28.47 34.43
CA GLU A 57 20.59 -27.74 33.58
C GLU A 57 21.18 -26.44 33.01
N VAL A 58 22.10 -25.82 33.76
CA VAL A 58 22.79 -24.60 33.33
C VAL A 58 24.07 -24.89 32.55
N GLU A 59 24.89 -25.84 33.01
CA GLU A 59 26.25 -26.07 32.52
C GLU A 59 26.36 -27.18 31.46
N ILE A 60 25.37 -28.07 31.36
CA ILE A 60 25.43 -29.27 30.51
C ILE A 60 24.28 -29.29 29.49
N CYS A 61 23.02 -29.36 29.95
CA CYS A 61 21.85 -29.45 29.07
C CYS A 61 20.55 -29.08 29.80
N PRO A 62 19.68 -28.20 29.26
CA PRO A 62 18.49 -27.70 29.96
C PRO A 62 17.32 -28.69 30.01
N ASN A 63 17.36 -29.79 29.26
CA ASN A 63 16.29 -30.78 29.10
C ASN A 63 16.42 -31.98 30.05
N LEU A 64 16.62 -31.75 31.34
CA LEU A 64 16.73 -32.83 32.34
C LEU A 64 15.39 -33.15 33.01
N LEU A 65 15.05 -34.44 33.07
CA LEU A 65 13.86 -34.91 33.81
C LEU A 65 14.19 -35.11 35.30
N PRO A 66 13.41 -34.53 36.24
CA PRO A 66 13.51 -34.89 37.64
C PRO A 66 13.01 -36.33 37.86
N GLN A 67 13.65 -37.08 38.76
CA GLN A 67 13.20 -38.41 39.11
C GLN A 67 11.87 -38.35 39.91
N THR A 68 10.77 -38.78 39.29
CA THR A 68 9.45 -38.90 39.96
C THR A 68 9.18 -40.36 40.32
N GLY A 69 9.57 -40.78 41.53
CA GLY A 69 9.28 -42.12 42.07
C GLY A 69 9.86 -42.31 43.48
N PRO A 70 9.46 -43.35 44.24
CA PRO A 70 10.05 -43.64 45.55
C PRO A 70 11.56 -43.87 45.40
N THR A 71 12.36 -43.23 46.26
CA THR A 71 13.81 -43.46 46.37
C THR A 71 14.08 -44.95 46.61
N GLY A 72 14.37 -45.69 45.54
CA GLY A 72 14.32 -47.16 45.57
C GLY A 72 14.11 -47.88 44.24
N GLY A 73 14.06 -47.17 43.10
CA GLY A 73 14.28 -47.77 41.78
C GLY A 73 13.09 -47.72 40.83
N GLY A 74 12.93 -46.59 40.14
CA GLY A 74 12.19 -46.54 38.88
C GLY A 74 12.83 -47.38 37.77
N ASP A 75 12.14 -47.50 36.64
CA ASP A 75 12.54 -48.33 35.49
C ASP A 75 13.80 -47.82 34.76
N SER A 76 14.11 -46.53 34.87
CA SER A 76 15.26 -45.92 34.20
C SER A 76 16.60 -46.09 34.95
N LYS A 77 16.55 -46.42 36.26
CA LYS A 77 17.72 -46.63 37.16
C LYS A 77 18.79 -45.51 37.13
N VAL A 78 18.38 -44.30 36.76
CA VAL A 78 19.17 -43.06 36.73
C VAL A 78 18.60 -42.04 37.71
N ASP A 79 19.40 -41.08 38.15
CA ASP A 79 18.97 -39.99 39.04
C ASP A 79 18.41 -38.80 38.24
N SER A 80 18.83 -38.65 36.99
CA SER A 80 18.22 -37.76 35.98
C SER A 80 18.57 -38.29 34.57
N GLU A 81 17.79 -37.95 33.55
CA GLU A 81 18.11 -38.22 32.15
C GLU A 81 17.73 -37.04 31.26
N THR A 82 18.39 -36.89 30.11
CA THR A 82 17.87 -36.00 29.06
C THR A 82 16.64 -36.60 28.42
N TYR A 83 15.66 -35.76 28.08
CA TYR A 83 14.56 -36.16 27.21
C TYR A 83 14.75 -35.58 25.80
N PRO A 84 14.43 -36.33 24.73
CA PRO A 84 14.49 -35.78 23.38
C PRO A 84 13.60 -34.54 23.29
N VAL A 85 14.15 -33.46 22.75
CA VAL A 85 13.44 -32.20 22.54
C VAL A 85 13.27 -32.02 21.04
N ALA A 86 12.09 -31.54 20.62
CA ALA A 86 11.87 -31.23 19.21
C ALA A 86 12.95 -30.24 18.74
N GLU A 87 13.41 -30.41 17.50
CA GLU A 87 14.46 -29.57 16.91
C GLU A 87 14.11 -28.09 17.05
N ASP A 88 12.87 -27.73 16.72
CA ASP A 88 12.29 -26.39 16.84
C ASP A 88 12.41 -25.78 18.25
N LEU A 89 12.28 -26.60 19.30
CA LEU A 89 12.37 -26.15 20.69
C LEU A 89 13.83 -25.95 21.15
N SER A 90 14.74 -26.79 20.66
CA SER A 90 16.17 -26.70 20.99
C SER A 90 16.90 -25.60 20.22
N GLU A 91 16.42 -25.24 19.03
CA GLU A 91 16.89 -24.09 18.26
C GLU A 91 16.80 -22.76 19.03
N MET A 92 15.79 -22.65 19.91
CA MET A 92 15.52 -21.46 20.72
C MET A 92 16.40 -21.34 21.97
N TRP A 93 17.26 -22.32 22.26
CA TRP A 93 18.15 -22.28 23.42
C TRP A 93 19.34 -21.33 23.20
N TYR A 94 19.65 -20.54 24.24
CA TYR A 94 20.79 -19.63 24.26
C TYR A 94 22.03 -20.24 24.94
N CYS A 95 21.89 -21.35 25.67
CA CYS A 95 23.00 -22.03 26.35
C CYS A 95 23.89 -22.75 25.33
N ARG A 96 25.21 -22.83 25.60
CA ARG A 96 26.26 -23.50 24.80
C ARG A 96 26.10 -25.04 24.72
N VAL A 97 24.91 -25.50 24.45
CA VAL A 97 24.58 -26.91 24.40
C VAL A 97 24.71 -27.36 22.96
N THR A 98 25.57 -28.35 22.74
CA THR A 98 25.74 -28.98 21.44
C THR A 98 24.38 -29.47 20.93
N PRO A 99 24.03 -29.31 19.64
CA PRO A 99 22.76 -29.80 19.07
C PRO A 99 22.47 -31.27 19.40
N SER A 100 23.52 -32.06 19.64
CA SER A 100 23.42 -33.43 20.08
C SER A 100 22.70 -33.64 21.41
N ALA A 101 22.72 -32.71 22.38
CA ALA A 101 22.02 -32.91 23.66
C ALA A 101 20.48 -32.90 23.55
N ALA A 102 19.96 -32.34 22.45
CA ALA A 102 18.53 -32.36 22.13
C ALA A 102 18.09 -33.68 21.47
N LEU A 103 19.02 -34.38 20.80
CA LEU A 103 18.78 -35.59 20.00
C LEU A 103 19.24 -36.88 20.71
N GLU A 104 20.31 -36.80 21.51
CA GLU A 104 20.89 -37.91 22.26
C GLU A 104 20.25 -38.06 23.64
N ARG A 105 20.18 -39.31 24.13
CA ARG A 105 19.83 -39.61 25.52
C ARG A 105 21.09 -39.71 26.38
N TRP A 106 21.17 -38.89 27.42
CA TRP A 106 22.25 -38.90 28.40
C TRP A 106 21.70 -39.27 29.77
N ALA A 107 22.43 -40.14 30.48
CA ALA A 107 22.07 -40.58 31.81
C ALA A 107 22.92 -39.86 32.87
N PHE A 108 22.31 -39.47 33.98
CA PHE A 108 22.97 -38.85 35.11
C PHE A 108 22.83 -39.72 36.34
N ALA A 109 23.97 -40.05 36.95
CA ALA A 109 24.06 -40.72 38.24
C ALA A 109 24.74 -39.77 39.23
N ILE A 110 24.18 -39.61 40.42
CA ILE A 110 24.61 -38.64 41.41
C ILE A 110 24.87 -39.38 42.72
N SER A 111 26.00 -39.11 43.38
CA SER A 111 26.28 -39.72 44.67
C SER A 111 27.10 -38.85 45.60
N ALA A 112 26.66 -38.78 46.85
CA ALA A 112 27.42 -38.16 47.93
C ALA A 112 28.26 -39.17 48.77
N LYS A 113 28.40 -40.44 48.32
CA LYS A 113 29.08 -41.50 49.08
C LYS A 113 30.60 -41.32 49.08
N LYS A 114 31.23 -41.50 50.25
CA LYS A 114 32.71 -41.51 50.41
C LYS A 114 33.38 -42.57 49.53
N ASP A 115 32.83 -43.78 49.50
CA ASP A 115 33.33 -44.87 48.65
C ASP A 115 32.73 -44.78 47.24
N TRP A 116 33.15 -43.75 46.49
CA TRP A 116 32.57 -43.38 45.20
C TRP A 116 32.86 -44.39 44.07
N LYS A 117 34.02 -45.07 44.09
CA LYS A 117 34.46 -45.92 42.97
C LYS A 117 33.59 -47.18 42.80
N PRO A 118 33.26 -47.95 43.86
CA PRO A 118 32.32 -49.06 43.74
C PRO A 118 30.90 -48.60 43.39
N LYS A 119 30.49 -47.41 43.87
CA LYS A 119 29.18 -46.82 43.55
C LYS A 119 29.07 -46.43 42.07
N LEU A 120 30.07 -45.74 41.52
CA LEU A 120 30.20 -45.45 40.09
C LEU A 120 30.06 -46.73 39.25
N LYS A 121 30.87 -47.77 39.54
CA LYS A 121 30.81 -49.04 38.81
C LYS A 121 29.44 -49.69 38.91
N SER A 122 28.82 -49.65 40.09
CA SER A 122 27.48 -50.20 40.30
C SER A 122 26.41 -49.45 39.52
N ASP A 123 26.46 -48.11 39.48
CA ASP A 123 25.43 -47.31 38.81
C ASP A 123 25.61 -47.35 37.30
N VAL A 124 26.84 -47.22 36.78
CA VAL A 124 27.13 -47.41 35.35
C VAL A 124 26.70 -48.80 34.89
N LYS A 125 26.99 -49.86 35.65
CA LYS A 125 26.52 -51.21 35.31
C LYS A 125 24.99 -51.28 35.25
N LYS A 126 24.26 -50.68 36.21
CA LYS A 126 22.78 -50.66 36.19
C LYS A 126 22.25 -49.92 34.97
N ILE A 127 22.83 -48.75 34.66
CA ILE A 127 22.42 -47.92 33.52
C ILE A 127 22.68 -48.67 32.21
N VAL A 128 23.84 -49.32 32.05
CA VAL A 128 24.18 -50.12 30.85
C VAL A 128 23.28 -51.35 30.74
N THR A 129 22.99 -52.05 31.84
CA THR A 129 22.03 -53.17 31.85
C THR A 129 20.66 -52.69 31.38
N VAL A 130 20.15 -51.58 31.91
CA VAL A 130 18.89 -50.98 31.45
C VAL A 130 18.97 -50.51 29.99
N ASN A 131 20.12 -50.00 29.55
CA ASN A 131 20.34 -49.57 28.18
C ASN A 131 20.20 -50.75 27.19
N ASN A 132 20.77 -51.89 27.55
CA ASN A 132 20.75 -53.12 26.76
C ASN A 132 19.41 -53.86 26.84
N ASP A 133 18.85 -53.99 28.04
CA ASP A 133 17.64 -54.80 28.29
C ASP A 133 16.35 -54.08 27.88
N LEU A 134 16.29 -52.76 28.10
CA LEU A 134 15.10 -51.93 27.83
C LEU A 134 15.27 -50.99 26.62
N GLY A 135 16.40 -51.08 25.91
CA GLY A 135 16.63 -50.33 24.67
C GLY A 135 16.57 -48.80 24.84
N ARG A 136 17.07 -48.27 25.98
CA ARG A 136 16.95 -46.83 26.31
C ARG A 136 17.78 -45.92 25.40
N LYS A 137 18.84 -46.45 24.78
CA LYS A 137 19.77 -45.78 23.85
C LYS A 137 20.54 -44.59 24.46
N TYR A 138 21.05 -44.76 25.67
CA TYR A 138 21.98 -43.77 26.24
C TYR A 138 23.31 -43.79 25.49
N GLU A 139 23.78 -42.62 25.06
CA GLU A 139 25.09 -42.46 24.40
C GLU A 139 26.19 -42.02 25.38
N LYS A 140 25.80 -41.36 26.47
CA LYS A 140 26.70 -40.81 27.47
C LYS A 140 26.15 -40.96 28.89
N ILE A 141 27.05 -41.20 29.85
CA ILE A 141 26.75 -41.26 31.28
C ILE A 141 27.58 -40.23 32.03
N PHE A 142 26.93 -39.33 32.76
CA PHE A 142 27.57 -38.41 33.70
C PHE A 142 27.43 -38.94 35.13
N PHE A 143 28.55 -39.05 35.84
CA PHE A 143 28.57 -39.38 37.26
C PHE A 143 29.02 -38.17 38.08
N MET A 144 28.11 -37.59 38.86
CA MET A 144 28.38 -36.40 39.69
C MET A 144 28.63 -36.82 41.14
N SER A 145 29.74 -36.35 41.72
CA SER A 145 30.17 -36.75 43.06
C SER A 145 30.62 -35.57 43.91
N ASN A 146 30.25 -35.57 45.19
CA ASN A 146 30.78 -34.61 46.16
C ASN A 146 32.18 -34.98 46.67
N GLN A 147 32.83 -36.01 46.14
CA GLN A 147 34.18 -36.42 46.56
C GLN A 147 35.25 -35.76 45.68
N TYR A 148 36.44 -35.52 46.25
CA TYR A 148 37.63 -35.15 45.48
C TYR A 148 38.19 -36.38 44.77
N ILE A 149 38.31 -36.32 43.44
CA ILE A 149 38.80 -37.43 42.62
C ILE A 149 40.02 -36.95 41.82
N SER A 150 41.20 -37.47 42.14
CA SER A 150 42.43 -37.12 41.40
C SER A 150 42.30 -37.44 39.91
N ASP A 151 42.83 -36.57 39.04
CA ASP A 151 42.78 -36.73 37.57
C ASP A 151 43.18 -38.13 37.10
N LYS A 152 44.25 -38.71 37.66
CA LYS A 152 44.71 -40.07 37.33
C LYS A 152 43.62 -41.11 37.59
N LYS A 153 43.03 -41.12 38.79
CA LYS A 153 41.96 -42.06 39.15
C LYS A 153 40.69 -41.82 38.33
N ARG A 154 40.39 -40.55 37.99
CA ARG A 154 39.26 -40.19 37.13
C ARG A 154 39.43 -40.82 35.75
N ALA A 155 40.52 -40.49 35.06
CA ALA A 155 40.83 -40.98 33.72
C ALA A 155 40.89 -42.52 33.67
N GLU A 156 41.60 -43.15 34.63
CA GLU A 156 41.66 -44.61 34.73
C GLU A 156 40.26 -45.26 34.84
N CYS A 157 39.34 -44.65 35.61
CA CYS A 157 37.99 -45.20 35.76
C CYS A 157 37.10 -44.91 34.54
N GLU A 158 37.21 -43.72 33.93
CA GLU A 158 36.48 -43.40 32.70
C GLU A 158 36.90 -44.33 31.55
N ASP A 159 38.22 -44.53 31.35
CA ASP A 159 38.74 -45.40 30.30
C ASP A 159 38.46 -46.88 30.57
N GLU A 160 38.54 -47.34 31.84
CA GLU A 160 38.13 -48.69 32.23
C GLU A 160 36.66 -48.95 31.87
N LEU A 161 35.76 -48.02 32.20
CA LEU A 161 34.32 -48.18 31.96
C LEU A 161 33.96 -48.01 30.48
N ARG A 162 34.61 -47.06 29.77
CA ARG A 162 34.43 -46.87 28.34
C ARG A 162 34.87 -48.11 27.57
N SER A 163 36.02 -48.70 27.93
CA SER A 163 36.49 -49.95 27.31
C SER A 163 35.63 -51.16 27.68
N GLN A 164 35.02 -51.18 28.86
CA GLN A 164 34.21 -52.31 29.32
C GLN A 164 32.80 -52.33 28.71
N TYR A 165 32.20 -51.16 28.52
CA TYR A 165 30.77 -51.03 28.19
C TYR A 165 30.48 -50.28 26.87
N ASP A 166 31.50 -49.80 26.16
CA ASP A 166 31.38 -49.06 24.89
C ASP A 166 30.42 -47.85 24.98
N ILE A 167 30.48 -47.12 26.10
CA ILE A 167 29.67 -45.93 26.36
C ILE A 167 30.56 -44.82 26.94
N ASP A 168 30.35 -43.56 26.54
CA ASP A 168 31.17 -42.46 27.09
C ASP A 168 30.75 -42.16 28.53
N VAL A 169 31.67 -42.39 29.48
CA VAL A 169 31.45 -42.10 30.90
C VAL A 169 32.28 -40.89 31.29
N ARG A 170 31.65 -39.91 31.95
CA ARG A 170 32.27 -38.68 32.44
C ARG A 170 32.03 -38.50 33.93
N ILE A 171 33.09 -38.30 34.70
CA ILE A 171 33.04 -38.12 36.14
C ILE A 171 33.21 -36.63 36.46
N LEU A 172 32.20 -36.04 37.11
CA LEU A 172 32.19 -34.66 37.57
C LEU A 172 32.34 -34.67 39.10
N ASP A 173 33.56 -34.41 39.56
CA ASP A 173 33.92 -34.51 40.98
C ASP A 173 33.63 -33.20 41.75
N ARG A 174 33.99 -33.16 43.04
CA ARG A 174 33.79 -31.96 43.85
C ARG A 174 34.51 -30.74 43.26
N THR A 175 35.70 -30.93 42.72
CA THR A 175 36.49 -29.85 42.13
C THR A 175 35.69 -29.18 41.01
N TRP A 176 35.16 -29.99 40.09
CA TRP A 176 34.29 -29.51 39.03
C TRP A 176 33.07 -28.76 39.56
N MET A 177 32.38 -29.29 40.57
CA MET A 177 31.20 -28.62 41.13
C MET A 177 31.53 -27.28 41.77
N LEU A 178 32.60 -27.20 42.57
CA LEU A 178 33.00 -25.93 43.18
C LEU A 178 33.41 -24.93 42.09
N ASP A 179 34.13 -25.37 41.07
CA ASP A 179 34.49 -24.51 39.94
C ASP A 179 33.26 -23.98 39.20
N LYS A 180 32.28 -24.85 38.93
CA LYS A 180 31.05 -24.46 38.25
C LYS A 180 30.11 -23.62 39.09
N ILE A 181 29.98 -23.90 40.39
CA ILE A 181 29.17 -23.09 41.28
C ILE A 181 29.73 -21.67 41.38
N PHE A 182 31.05 -21.53 41.52
CA PHE A 182 31.70 -20.22 41.60
C PHE A 182 31.97 -19.56 40.23
N ALA A 183 31.65 -20.24 39.13
CA ALA A 183 31.79 -19.68 37.78
C ALA A 183 30.79 -18.56 37.49
N SER A 184 29.61 -18.54 38.14
CA SER A 184 28.62 -17.49 37.92
C SER A 184 27.77 -17.20 39.16
N GLN A 185 27.30 -15.95 39.29
CA GLN A 185 26.39 -15.55 40.37
C GLN A 185 25.08 -16.36 40.37
N LYS A 186 24.57 -16.72 39.17
CA LYS A 186 23.40 -17.58 39.02
C LYS A 186 23.63 -18.95 39.68
N ASN A 187 24.80 -19.56 39.47
CA ASN A 187 25.10 -20.86 40.06
C ASN A 187 25.30 -20.76 41.58
N ILE A 188 25.82 -19.64 42.07
CA ILE A 188 25.86 -19.32 43.50
C ILE A 188 24.44 -19.24 44.08
N GLU A 189 23.52 -18.53 43.42
CA GLU A 189 22.12 -18.44 43.84
C GLU A 189 21.41 -19.80 43.80
N ILE A 190 21.66 -20.61 42.76
CA ILE A 190 21.20 -22.01 42.69
C ILE A 190 21.72 -22.80 43.89
N ALA A 191 23.00 -22.67 44.23
CA ALA A 191 23.59 -23.34 45.38
C ALA A 191 22.98 -22.86 46.70
N ILE A 192 22.79 -21.55 46.90
CA ILE A 192 22.13 -20.98 48.08
C ILE A 192 20.72 -21.54 48.22
N LYS A 193 19.93 -21.51 47.14
CA LYS A 193 18.54 -21.97 47.11
C LYS A 193 18.42 -23.47 47.38
N HIS A 194 19.13 -24.32 46.63
CA HIS A 194 18.97 -25.77 46.72
C HIS A 194 19.62 -26.38 47.97
N LEU A 195 20.67 -25.76 48.52
CA LEU A 195 21.25 -26.17 49.80
C LEU A 195 20.55 -25.53 51.01
N GLY A 196 19.56 -24.66 50.82
CA GLY A 196 18.83 -23.98 51.90
C GLY A 196 19.72 -23.08 52.76
N LEU A 197 20.70 -22.40 52.15
CA LEU A 197 21.57 -21.46 52.83
C LEU A 197 20.85 -20.13 53.08
N SER A 198 21.36 -19.33 54.04
CA SER A 198 20.76 -18.03 54.39
C SER A 198 20.74 -17.05 53.21
N ASP A 199 19.61 -16.36 53.01
CA ASP A 199 19.44 -15.27 52.02
C ASP A 199 20.43 -14.12 52.23
N SER A 200 21.05 -14.01 53.41
CA SER A 200 22.13 -13.05 53.64
C SER A 200 23.40 -13.32 52.80
N LEU A 201 23.48 -14.49 52.16
CA LEU A 201 24.61 -14.92 51.32
C LEU A 201 24.41 -14.58 49.83
N SER A 202 23.20 -14.17 49.41
CA SER A 202 22.91 -13.65 48.07
C SER A 202 23.04 -12.13 48.01
N ASP A 203 23.17 -11.60 46.80
CA ASP A 203 23.22 -10.16 46.58
C ASP A 203 21.83 -9.54 46.84
N GLU A 204 21.80 -8.45 47.60
CA GLU A 204 20.61 -7.60 47.75
C GLU A 204 20.66 -6.52 46.68
N ILE A 205 19.77 -6.63 45.69
CA ILE A 205 19.68 -5.72 44.55
C ILE A 205 18.41 -4.88 44.69
N GLU A 206 18.57 -3.57 44.76
CA GLU A 206 17.48 -2.62 44.55
C GLU A 206 17.25 -2.51 43.04
N VAL A 207 16.17 -3.14 42.57
CA VAL A 207 15.84 -3.17 41.15
C VAL A 207 15.25 -1.82 40.75
N GLY A 208 15.85 -1.16 39.76
CA GLY A 208 15.34 0.09 39.21
C GLY A 208 14.06 -0.12 38.40
N GLU A 209 13.32 0.96 38.16
CA GLU A 209 12.02 0.88 37.48
C GLU A 209 12.18 0.40 36.02
N HIS A 210 13.24 0.86 35.32
CA HIS A 210 13.48 0.47 33.94
C HIS A 210 13.91 -0.99 33.87
N ASP A 211 14.81 -1.43 34.74
CA ASP A 211 15.26 -2.82 34.79
C ASP A 211 14.13 -3.79 35.16
N TYR A 212 13.21 -3.40 36.04
CA TYR A 212 12.01 -4.20 36.32
C TYR A 212 11.16 -4.40 35.07
N LYS A 213 10.86 -3.32 34.32
CA LYS A 213 10.10 -3.40 33.06
C LYS A 213 10.82 -4.24 32.00
N ARG A 214 12.14 -4.07 31.88
CA ARG A 214 13.00 -4.84 30.97
C ARG A 214 13.01 -6.32 31.28
N LYS A 215 13.18 -6.70 32.55
CA LYS A 215 13.15 -8.11 33.00
C LYS A 215 11.81 -8.76 32.66
N ASN A 216 10.70 -8.13 33.01
CA ASN A 216 9.37 -8.63 32.65
C ASN A 216 9.18 -8.77 31.14
N LYS A 217 9.67 -7.81 30.34
CA LYS A 217 9.59 -7.86 28.88
C LYS A 217 10.45 -9.00 28.31
N LEU A 218 11.65 -9.22 28.85
CA LEU A 218 12.53 -10.32 28.44
C LEU A 218 11.93 -11.69 28.81
N GLU A 219 11.39 -11.84 30.02
CA GLU A 219 10.70 -13.06 30.44
C GLU A 219 9.53 -13.39 29.51
N LYS A 220 8.71 -12.39 29.17
CA LYS A 220 7.62 -12.55 28.19
C LYS A 220 8.14 -12.97 26.82
N ILE A 221 9.25 -12.38 26.34
CA ILE A 221 9.88 -12.78 25.07
C ILE A 221 10.30 -14.26 25.13
N GLU A 222 11.00 -14.69 26.18
CA GLU A 222 11.44 -16.07 26.34
C GLU A 222 10.28 -17.05 26.50
N GLU A 223 9.14 -16.64 27.06
CA GLU A 223 7.91 -17.44 27.10
C GLU A 223 7.27 -17.56 25.71
N THR A 224 7.13 -16.45 24.98
CA THR A 224 6.55 -16.45 23.63
C THR A 224 7.38 -17.31 22.66
N LEU A 225 8.71 -17.25 22.74
CA LEU A 225 9.62 -18.06 21.90
C LEU A 225 9.49 -19.58 22.13
N LYS A 226 8.85 -20.03 23.22
CA LYS A 226 8.57 -21.46 23.46
C LYS A 226 7.33 -21.96 22.72
N ASN A 227 6.51 -21.07 22.18
CA ASN A 227 5.32 -21.43 21.43
C ASN A 227 5.73 -21.94 20.03
N PRO A 228 5.38 -23.19 19.64
CA PRO A 228 5.70 -23.69 18.30
C PRO A 228 4.94 -22.96 17.19
N ASP A 229 3.77 -22.38 17.48
CA ASP A 229 2.90 -21.74 16.49
C ASP A 229 3.26 -20.28 16.19
N ILE A 230 4.42 -19.81 16.66
CA ILE A 230 4.89 -18.44 16.44
C ILE A 230 5.41 -18.26 15.02
N LYS A 231 5.08 -17.13 14.38
CA LYS A 231 5.55 -16.78 13.04
C LYS A 231 7.07 -16.63 12.98
N ASP A 232 7.63 -16.92 11.81
CA ASP A 232 9.06 -16.80 11.57
C ASP A 232 9.55 -15.34 11.68
N SER A 233 8.79 -14.39 11.14
CA SER A 233 9.05 -12.95 11.27
C SER A 233 9.01 -12.47 12.73
N GLU A 234 8.09 -13.00 13.53
CA GLU A 234 8.00 -12.71 14.96
C GLU A 234 9.20 -13.28 15.73
N LYS A 235 9.65 -14.50 15.42
CA LYS A 235 10.87 -15.10 16.02
C LYS A 235 12.07 -14.18 15.85
N VAL A 236 12.30 -13.71 14.62
CA VAL A 236 13.42 -12.82 14.28
C VAL A 236 13.34 -11.52 15.09
N LYS A 237 12.19 -10.84 15.09
CA LYS A 237 11.98 -9.63 15.88
C LYS A 237 12.20 -9.82 17.38
N LEU A 238 11.77 -10.96 17.93
CA LEU A 238 11.91 -11.26 19.36
C LEU A 238 13.35 -11.52 19.77
N VAL A 239 14.15 -12.24 18.97
CA VAL A 239 15.56 -12.50 19.30
C VAL A 239 16.41 -11.22 19.25
N PHE A 240 16.13 -10.31 18.32
CA PHE A 240 16.74 -8.98 18.30
C PHE A 240 16.45 -8.20 19.58
N LYS A 241 15.17 -8.11 19.94
CA LYS A 241 14.73 -7.44 21.18
C LYS A 241 15.36 -8.08 22.42
N ALA A 242 15.52 -9.40 22.45
CA ALA A 242 16.16 -10.10 23.55
C ALA A 242 17.61 -9.67 23.75
N VAL A 243 18.41 -9.56 22.66
CA VAL A 243 19.80 -9.08 22.73
C VAL A 243 19.87 -7.65 23.24
N VAL A 244 19.04 -6.75 22.69
CA VAL A 244 19.01 -5.33 23.08
C VAL A 244 18.62 -5.17 24.56
N ILE A 245 17.56 -5.85 25.01
CA ILE A 245 17.15 -5.77 26.42
C ILE A 245 18.21 -6.38 27.34
N ALA A 246 18.83 -7.50 26.95
CA ALA A 246 19.82 -8.16 27.78
C ALA A 246 21.12 -7.35 27.93
N ARG A 247 21.58 -6.63 26.88
CA ARG A 247 22.73 -5.72 27.01
C ARG A 247 22.40 -4.50 27.88
N GLU A 248 21.18 -3.96 27.77
CA GLU A 248 20.72 -2.85 28.62
C GLU A 248 20.61 -3.25 30.10
N LEU A 249 20.25 -4.51 30.37
CA LEU A 249 20.29 -5.12 31.72
C LEU A 249 21.71 -5.50 32.18
N GLU A 250 22.73 -5.23 31.37
CA GLU A 250 24.15 -5.52 31.63
C GLU A 250 24.41 -6.99 32.01
N PHE A 251 23.80 -7.93 31.28
CA PHE A 251 24.02 -9.36 31.50
C PHE A 251 25.51 -9.74 31.39
N SER A 252 25.90 -10.89 31.97
CA SER A 252 27.28 -11.39 31.86
C SER A 252 27.66 -11.66 30.40
N ALA A 253 28.95 -11.49 30.06
CA ALA A 253 29.46 -11.67 28.71
C ALA A 253 29.03 -13.03 28.10
N ASP A 254 29.19 -14.13 28.83
CA ASP A 254 28.79 -15.46 28.35
C ASP A 254 27.31 -15.57 27.97
N LYS A 255 26.42 -14.90 28.72
CA LYS A 255 24.98 -14.91 28.43
C LYS A 255 24.67 -14.10 27.19
N ILE A 256 25.28 -12.92 27.05
CA ILE A 256 25.10 -12.10 25.85
C ILE A 256 25.62 -12.79 24.60
N LEU A 257 26.78 -13.45 24.67
CA LEU A 257 27.31 -14.21 23.53
C LEU A 257 26.34 -15.32 23.10
N GLY A 258 25.72 -16.03 24.05
CA GLY A 258 24.70 -17.04 23.74
C GLY A 258 23.44 -16.45 23.08
N LEU A 259 23.01 -15.26 23.51
CA LEU A 259 21.86 -14.56 22.90
C LEU A 259 22.19 -14.01 21.51
N ILE A 260 23.40 -13.47 21.32
CA ILE A 260 23.90 -13.01 20.02
C ILE A 260 23.98 -14.19 19.04
N ASP A 261 24.56 -15.32 19.45
CA ASP A 261 24.65 -16.51 18.59
C ASP A 261 23.25 -17.03 18.21
N ARG A 262 22.32 -17.10 19.18
CA ARG A 262 20.91 -17.42 18.89
C ARG A 262 20.31 -16.43 17.90
N CYS A 263 20.50 -15.13 18.09
CA CYS A 263 20.00 -14.09 17.19
C CYS A 263 20.51 -14.31 15.75
N ILE A 264 21.81 -14.51 15.58
CA ILE A 264 22.43 -14.74 14.26
C ILE A 264 21.91 -16.03 13.61
N ARG A 265 21.79 -17.13 14.37
CA ARG A 265 21.28 -18.41 13.86
C ARG A 265 19.82 -18.30 13.40
N ILE A 266 18.97 -17.69 14.22
CA ILE A 266 17.55 -17.50 13.91
C ILE A 266 17.37 -16.56 12.72
N SER A 267 18.09 -15.42 12.67
CA SER A 267 18.06 -14.52 11.51
C SER A 267 18.54 -15.21 10.23
N LYS A 268 19.56 -16.08 10.29
CA LYS A 268 20.00 -16.86 9.12
C LYS A 268 18.98 -17.86 8.62
N LYS A 269 18.18 -18.44 9.52
CA LYS A 269 17.19 -19.47 9.19
C LYS A 269 15.87 -18.85 8.69
N TYR A 270 15.43 -17.76 9.32
CA TYR A 270 14.08 -17.23 9.15
C TYR A 270 14.03 -15.76 8.69
N GLY A 271 15.14 -15.02 8.82
CA GLY A 271 15.19 -13.59 8.52
C GLY A 271 15.51 -13.28 7.06
N THR A 272 15.21 -12.03 6.70
CA THR A 272 15.60 -11.40 5.44
C THR A 272 17.10 -11.15 5.38
N LYS A 273 17.61 -10.83 4.17
CA LYS A 273 19.03 -10.50 4.00
C LYS A 273 19.46 -9.26 4.79
N ILE A 274 18.55 -8.31 4.99
CA ILE A 274 18.75 -7.10 5.79
C ILE A 274 18.82 -7.47 7.27
N GLU A 275 17.87 -8.25 7.78
CA GLU A 275 17.87 -8.73 9.17
C GLU A 275 19.08 -9.64 9.47
N ILE A 276 19.59 -10.40 8.50
CA ILE A 276 20.84 -11.14 8.70
C ILE A 276 22.01 -10.19 8.90
N ALA A 277 22.11 -9.12 8.12
CA ALA A 277 23.14 -8.10 8.32
C ALA A 277 22.95 -7.38 9.67
N GLU A 278 21.73 -6.96 9.99
CA GLU A 278 21.40 -6.30 11.26
C GLU A 278 21.78 -7.15 12.48
N ALA A 279 21.65 -8.48 12.42
CA ALA A 279 22.08 -9.36 13.51
C ALA A 279 23.59 -9.21 13.80
N TYR A 280 24.41 -9.02 12.77
CA TYR A 280 25.85 -8.77 12.91
C TYR A 280 26.15 -7.32 13.35
N SER A 281 25.41 -6.32 12.89
CA SER A 281 25.61 -4.94 13.37
C SER A 281 25.24 -4.81 14.85
N VAL A 282 24.12 -5.40 15.27
CA VAL A 282 23.70 -5.47 16.68
C VAL A 282 24.74 -6.20 17.52
N ALA A 283 25.30 -7.30 17.02
CA ALA A 283 26.38 -8.03 17.68
C ALA A 283 27.63 -7.16 17.85
N ALA A 284 28.14 -6.58 16.76
CA ALA A 284 29.32 -5.71 16.76
C ALA A 284 29.13 -4.51 17.70
N TRP A 285 28.01 -3.80 17.60
CA TRP A 285 27.68 -2.66 18.45
C TRP A 285 27.66 -3.03 19.94
N THR A 286 27.06 -4.18 20.25
CA THR A 286 26.96 -4.68 21.63
C THR A 286 28.34 -5.02 22.20
N ILE A 287 29.17 -5.72 21.43
CA ILE A 287 30.51 -6.09 21.86
C ILE A 287 31.39 -4.86 22.06
N TYR A 288 31.33 -3.89 21.16
CA TYR A 288 32.13 -2.66 21.23
C TYR A 288 31.80 -1.85 22.49
N TRP A 289 30.53 -1.50 22.72
CA TRP A 289 30.16 -0.54 23.75
C TRP A 289 29.97 -1.14 25.16
N TRP A 290 29.56 -2.41 25.29
CA TRP A 290 29.27 -3.03 26.60
C TRP A 290 30.36 -3.96 27.13
N TYR A 291 31.09 -4.66 26.27
CA TYR A 291 31.97 -5.76 26.67
C TYR A 291 33.44 -5.55 26.31
N HIS A 292 33.73 -4.74 25.29
CA HIS A 292 35.06 -4.38 24.80
C HIS A 292 35.93 -5.60 24.50
N ASP A 293 35.52 -6.39 23.52
CA ASP A 293 36.30 -7.49 22.94
C ASP A 293 36.66 -7.13 21.47
N PRO A 294 37.89 -6.61 21.22
CA PRO A 294 38.27 -6.14 19.88
C PRO A 294 38.35 -7.26 18.82
N GLU A 295 38.73 -8.47 19.21
CA GLU A 295 38.83 -9.61 18.27
C GLU A 295 37.42 -10.00 17.80
N LEU A 296 36.51 -10.18 18.75
CA LEU A 296 35.14 -10.55 18.45
C LEU A 296 34.37 -9.42 17.74
N TYR A 297 34.64 -8.16 18.09
CA TYR A 297 34.12 -7.02 17.35
C TYR A 297 34.53 -7.07 15.88
N TYR A 298 35.81 -7.32 15.62
CA TYR A 298 36.34 -7.35 14.26
C TYR A 298 35.76 -8.49 13.43
N GLU A 299 35.52 -9.67 14.03
CA GLU A 299 34.81 -10.78 13.38
C GLU A 299 33.40 -10.38 12.94
N TYR A 300 32.61 -9.78 13.83
CA TYR A 300 31.25 -9.34 13.50
C TYR A 300 31.24 -8.19 12.49
N TYR A 301 32.20 -7.26 12.58
CA TYR A 301 32.39 -6.20 11.59
C TYR A 301 32.65 -6.77 10.19
N GLN A 302 33.55 -7.75 10.06
CA GLN A 302 33.87 -8.36 8.75
C GLN A 302 32.67 -9.07 8.13
N GLU A 303 31.89 -9.78 8.96
CA GLU A 303 30.66 -10.42 8.51
C GLU A 303 29.59 -9.40 8.10
N TYR A 304 29.48 -8.27 8.79
CA TYR A 304 28.59 -7.17 8.43
C TYR A 304 29.00 -6.49 7.12
N GLU A 305 30.28 -6.13 6.98
CA GLU A 305 30.86 -5.52 5.78
C GLU A 305 30.61 -6.40 4.56
N LYS A 306 30.95 -7.69 4.64
CA LYS A 306 30.74 -8.66 3.56
C LYS A 306 29.29 -8.69 3.06
N ARG A 307 28.32 -8.58 3.96
CA ARG A 307 26.89 -8.58 3.61
C ARG A 307 26.45 -7.26 3.03
N THR A 308 26.90 -6.15 3.60
CA THR A 308 26.61 -4.79 3.10
C THR A 308 27.02 -4.66 1.63
N ILE A 309 28.26 -5.02 1.29
CA ILE A 309 28.77 -4.96 -0.09
C ILE A 309 28.02 -5.91 -1.03
N LYS A 310 27.63 -7.09 -0.53
CA LYS A 310 26.89 -8.07 -1.34
C LYS A 310 25.49 -7.58 -1.69
N GLU A 311 24.79 -6.98 -0.74
CA GLU A 311 23.39 -6.58 -0.92
C GLU A 311 23.25 -5.18 -1.53
N HIS A 312 24.31 -4.35 -1.52
CA HIS A 312 24.34 -3.01 -2.10
C HIS A 312 23.15 -2.14 -1.67
N ASN A 313 22.95 -2.03 -0.35
CA ASN A 313 21.84 -1.32 0.28
C ASN A 313 22.35 -0.14 1.10
N VAL A 314 21.83 1.06 0.85
CA VAL A 314 22.28 2.32 1.47
C VAL A 314 22.01 2.39 2.98
N HIS A 315 20.95 1.75 3.46
CA HIS A 315 20.68 1.65 4.89
C HIS A 315 21.77 0.84 5.60
N LEU A 316 22.18 -0.30 5.00
CA LEU A 316 23.28 -1.09 5.54
C LEU A 316 24.62 -0.33 5.48
N PHE A 317 24.84 0.44 4.41
CA PHE A 317 26.03 1.28 4.25
C PHE A 317 26.16 2.36 5.33
N LYS A 318 25.05 3.00 5.72
CA LYS A 318 25.04 3.96 6.84
C LYS A 318 25.57 3.33 8.13
N ASP A 319 25.10 2.15 8.48
CA ASP A 319 25.55 1.42 9.66
C ASP A 319 26.99 0.92 9.51
N LEU A 320 27.43 0.57 8.29
CA LEU A 320 28.83 0.20 8.01
C LEU A 320 29.77 1.37 8.30
N VAL A 321 29.41 2.59 7.92
CA VAL A 321 30.18 3.80 8.25
C VAL A 321 30.28 3.97 9.77
N ALA A 322 29.17 3.83 10.50
CA ALA A 322 29.17 3.94 11.96
C ALA A 322 30.07 2.86 12.62
N LEU A 323 30.01 1.62 12.15
CA LEU A 323 30.88 0.54 12.64
C LEU A 323 32.35 0.74 12.23
N TRP A 324 32.62 1.32 11.06
CA TRP A 324 33.98 1.64 10.65
C TRP A 324 34.63 2.69 11.56
N ILE A 325 33.87 3.68 12.04
CA ILE A 325 34.37 4.69 13.00
C ILE A 325 34.79 4.02 14.33
N ASN A 326 34.02 3.03 14.80
CA ASN A 326 34.38 2.23 15.96
C ASN A 326 35.66 1.41 15.70
N LEU A 327 35.80 0.84 14.49
CA LEU A 327 37.01 0.12 14.07
C LEU A 327 38.24 1.03 14.04
N PHE A 328 38.11 2.23 13.48
CA PHE A 328 39.15 3.27 13.48
C PHE A 328 39.59 3.62 14.90
N SER A 329 38.63 3.80 15.81
CA SER A 329 38.90 4.10 17.21
C SER A 329 39.72 3.00 17.90
N LEU A 330 39.41 1.71 17.66
CA LEU A 330 40.21 0.59 18.19
C LEU A 330 41.66 0.61 17.68
N THR A 331 41.87 0.95 16.40
CA THR A 331 43.22 1.04 15.85
C THR A 331 44.03 2.18 16.45
N ASN A 332 43.38 3.33 16.73
CA ASN A 332 44.01 4.45 17.44
C ASN A 332 44.32 4.13 18.91
N GLU A 333 43.54 3.26 19.54
CA GLU A 333 43.81 2.72 20.88
C GLU A 333 44.94 1.66 20.89
N GLY A 334 45.47 1.29 19.71
CA GLY A 334 46.63 0.41 19.57
C GLY A 334 46.31 -1.07 19.40
N VAL A 335 45.05 -1.43 19.10
CA VAL A 335 44.67 -2.81 18.77
C VAL A 335 45.37 -3.26 17.48
N GLN A 336 46.07 -4.39 17.53
CA GLN A 336 46.80 -4.95 16.38
C GLN A 336 45.95 -5.98 15.62
N GLY A 337 46.29 -6.26 14.36
CA GLY A 337 45.62 -7.28 13.53
C GLY A 337 44.44 -6.78 12.69
N ILE A 338 44.07 -5.50 12.82
CA ILE A 338 43.05 -4.85 12.01
C ILE A 338 43.70 -4.20 10.78
N ASP A 339 43.26 -4.55 9.57
CA ASP A 339 43.71 -3.94 8.33
C ASP A 339 42.83 -2.74 7.97
N LEU A 340 43.09 -1.60 8.63
CA LEU A 340 42.28 -0.40 8.46
C LEU A 340 42.29 0.13 7.02
N GLN A 341 43.41 0.00 6.29
CA GLN A 341 43.52 0.51 4.92
C GLN A 341 42.66 -0.28 3.94
N LYS A 342 42.62 -1.61 4.09
CA LYS A 342 41.69 -2.46 3.35
C LYS A 342 40.24 -2.02 3.58
N HIS A 343 39.83 -1.86 4.84
CA HIS A 343 38.45 -1.51 5.18
C HIS A 343 38.08 -0.08 4.76
N LYS A 344 39.02 0.87 4.88
CA LYS A 344 38.87 2.23 4.33
C LYS A 344 38.53 2.18 2.84
N ARG A 345 39.29 1.40 2.07
CA ARG A 345 39.06 1.26 0.62
C ARG A 345 37.70 0.65 0.31
N ILE A 346 37.26 -0.36 1.06
CA ILE A 346 35.95 -1.00 0.86
C ILE A 346 34.81 0.01 1.03
N VAL A 347 34.84 0.82 2.09
CA VAL A 347 33.82 1.86 2.33
C VAL A 347 33.83 2.91 1.21
N THR A 348 35.01 3.35 0.76
CA THR A 348 35.13 4.31 -0.35
C THR A 348 34.65 3.73 -1.69
N ASP A 349 35.04 2.50 -2.03
CA ASP A 349 34.65 1.83 -3.27
C ASP A 349 33.11 1.63 -3.31
N GLU A 350 32.49 1.28 -2.18
CA GLU A 350 31.04 1.12 -2.06
C GLU A 350 30.30 2.47 -2.19
N PHE A 351 30.81 3.52 -1.54
CA PHE A 351 30.29 4.88 -1.73
C PHE A 351 30.32 5.28 -3.21
N GLU A 352 31.46 5.10 -3.88
CA GLU A 352 31.59 5.42 -5.30
C GLU A 352 30.61 4.63 -6.18
N ALA A 353 30.27 3.38 -5.80
CA ALA A 353 29.27 2.59 -6.51
C ALA A 353 27.88 3.24 -6.43
N PHE A 354 27.45 3.73 -5.26
CA PHE A 354 26.18 4.45 -5.12
C PHE A 354 26.15 5.76 -5.92
N ILE A 355 27.25 6.51 -5.94
CA ILE A 355 27.31 7.80 -6.66
C ILE A 355 27.31 7.61 -8.19
N LYS A 356 27.86 6.50 -8.70
CA LYS A 356 27.89 6.20 -10.14
C LYS A 356 26.56 5.65 -10.66
N ASP A 357 25.67 5.15 -9.80
CA ASP A 357 24.36 4.64 -10.19
C ASP A 357 23.37 5.78 -10.46
N GLN A 358 23.28 6.21 -11.73
CA GLN A 358 22.38 7.27 -12.17
C GLN A 358 20.90 6.87 -12.13
N THR A 359 20.59 5.58 -11.96
CA THR A 359 19.21 5.08 -11.92
C THR A 359 18.54 5.32 -10.56
N LYS A 360 19.35 5.57 -9.51
CA LYS A 360 18.89 5.73 -8.12
C LYS A 360 19.39 7.02 -7.46
N PRO A 361 18.97 8.20 -7.95
CA PRO A 361 19.43 9.50 -7.44
C PRO A 361 19.13 9.72 -5.94
N ASN A 362 17.99 9.21 -5.45
CA ASN A 362 17.64 9.30 -4.03
C ASN A 362 18.61 8.48 -3.16
N THR A 363 18.96 7.28 -3.59
CA THR A 363 19.93 6.43 -2.90
C THR A 363 21.31 7.08 -2.88
N ALA A 364 21.72 7.74 -3.97
CA ALA A 364 22.98 8.50 -4.01
C ALA A 364 22.98 9.65 -2.98
N LEU A 365 21.88 10.42 -2.86
CA LEU A 365 21.76 11.48 -1.86
C LEU A 365 21.87 10.96 -0.42
N GLU A 366 21.24 9.83 -0.12
CA GLU A 366 21.35 9.19 1.18
C GLU A 366 22.77 8.69 1.47
N ALA A 367 23.44 8.10 0.47
CA ALA A 367 24.82 7.65 0.60
C ALA A 367 25.77 8.82 0.89
N ARG A 368 25.56 9.99 0.23
CA ARG A 368 26.29 11.24 0.52
C ARG A 368 26.12 11.66 1.97
N ALA A 369 24.88 11.72 2.46
CA ALA A 369 24.60 12.08 3.85
C ALA A 369 25.25 11.09 4.84
N ALA A 370 25.17 9.79 4.56
CA ALA A 370 25.75 8.73 5.39
C ALA A 370 27.30 8.72 5.38
N TYR A 371 27.95 9.19 4.31
CA TYR A 371 29.40 9.17 4.15
C TYR A 371 30.12 10.34 4.84
N ILE A 372 29.41 11.44 5.15
CA ILE A 372 30.01 12.62 5.80
C ILE A 372 30.83 12.30 7.08
N PRO A 373 30.32 11.50 8.05
CA PRO A 373 31.10 11.13 9.23
C PRO A 373 32.43 10.46 8.88
N PHE A 374 32.45 9.62 7.83
CA PHE A 374 33.67 8.97 7.35
C PHE A 374 34.68 10.01 6.86
N ARG A 375 34.24 10.97 6.02
CA ARG A 375 35.07 12.06 5.48
C ARG A 375 35.72 12.91 6.58
N ILE A 376 34.99 13.19 7.66
CA ILE A 376 35.49 13.94 8.82
C ILE A 376 36.62 13.16 9.50
N ILE A 377 36.41 11.86 9.76
CA ILE A 377 37.40 11.02 10.46
C ILE A 377 38.62 10.72 9.60
N THR A 378 38.47 10.66 8.27
CA THR A 378 39.59 10.49 7.33
C THR A 378 40.35 11.78 7.02
N GLU A 379 40.00 12.88 7.69
CA GLU A 379 40.63 14.21 7.55
C GLU A 379 40.60 14.73 6.10
N GLU A 380 39.47 14.54 5.41
CA GLU A 380 39.24 15.18 4.11
C GLU A 380 39.05 16.70 4.23
N ASP A 381 39.11 17.40 3.10
CA ASP A 381 38.98 18.86 3.04
C ASP A 381 37.67 19.35 3.67
N ILE A 382 37.79 20.16 4.72
CA ILE A 382 36.65 20.64 5.51
C ILE A 382 35.69 21.51 4.72
N GLU A 383 36.22 22.34 3.80
CA GLU A 383 35.40 23.20 2.95
C GLU A 383 34.56 22.36 1.97
N SER A 384 35.12 21.28 1.42
CA SER A 384 34.36 20.32 0.61
C SER A 384 33.24 19.63 1.41
N ILE A 385 33.49 19.25 2.67
CA ILE A 385 32.46 18.64 3.55
C ILE A 385 31.34 19.65 3.84
N VAL A 386 31.70 20.88 4.21
CA VAL A 386 30.74 21.95 4.50
C VAL A 386 29.90 22.31 3.27
N ASN A 387 30.49 22.35 2.07
CA ASN A 387 29.75 22.55 0.83
C ASN A 387 28.72 21.45 0.58
N GLU A 388 29.11 20.18 0.78
CA GLU A 388 28.18 19.06 0.64
C GLU A 388 27.03 19.13 1.66
N MET A 389 27.30 19.54 2.91
CA MET A 389 26.24 19.78 3.88
C MET A 389 25.27 20.89 3.44
N PHE A 390 25.76 21.97 2.82
CA PHE A 390 24.87 23.00 2.24
C PHE A 390 23.96 22.43 1.16
N GLU A 391 24.53 21.65 0.22
CA GLU A 391 23.75 21.01 -0.85
C GLU A 391 22.68 20.09 -0.27
N LEU A 392 23.01 19.24 0.70
CA LEU A 392 22.04 18.35 1.35
C LEU A 392 20.92 19.13 2.08
N LEU A 393 21.22 20.31 2.65
CA LEU A 393 20.21 21.19 3.26
C LEU A 393 19.32 21.90 2.24
N ASP A 394 19.78 22.07 0.99
CA ASP A 394 18.99 22.61 -0.11
C ASP A 394 18.05 21.55 -0.72
N GLU A 395 18.44 20.28 -0.72
CA GLU A 395 17.66 19.12 -1.21
C GLU A 395 16.55 18.65 -0.24
N THR A 396 16.02 19.54 0.60
CA THR A 396 15.02 19.15 1.62
C THR A 396 13.65 18.81 1.06
N THR A 397 13.31 19.32 -0.13
CA THR A 397 12.00 19.16 -0.73
C THR A 397 12.06 18.18 -1.88
N GLY A 398 11.26 17.10 -1.81
CA GLY A 398 11.14 16.12 -2.90
C GLY A 398 11.85 14.79 -2.69
N HIS A 399 12.59 14.64 -1.58
CA HIS A 399 13.32 13.41 -1.24
C HIS A 399 12.75 12.78 0.04
N LEU A 400 11.86 11.80 -0.14
CA LEU A 400 11.11 11.19 0.97
C LEU A 400 12.02 10.48 1.99
N ASP A 401 13.16 9.94 1.54
CA ASP A 401 14.02 9.07 2.33
C ASP A 401 15.26 9.77 2.94
N LEU A 402 15.49 11.06 2.62
CA LEU A 402 16.65 11.80 3.12
C LEU A 402 16.43 12.23 4.58
N ASP A 403 17.19 11.66 5.51
CA ASP A 403 17.20 12.08 6.91
C ASP A 403 18.34 13.06 7.22
N LEU A 404 17.96 14.29 7.59
CA LEU A 404 18.90 15.35 7.97
C LEU A 404 19.22 15.37 9.47
N SER A 405 18.60 14.50 10.28
CA SER A 405 18.78 14.49 11.73
C SER A 405 20.25 14.33 12.13
N ASP A 406 20.98 13.45 11.43
CA ASP A 406 22.40 13.22 11.68
C ASP A 406 23.27 14.36 11.17
N ILE A 407 22.90 15.02 10.07
CA ILE A 407 23.59 16.23 9.58
C ILE A 407 23.49 17.37 10.61
N TYR A 408 22.31 17.58 11.20
CA TYR A 408 22.15 18.57 12.26
C TYR A 408 23.02 18.27 13.48
N LYS A 409 23.06 17.00 13.93
CA LYS A 409 23.93 16.58 15.04
C LYS A 409 25.40 16.83 14.73
N LEU A 410 25.86 16.46 13.53
CA LEU A 410 27.24 16.69 13.10
C LEU A 410 27.61 18.18 13.23
N ILE A 411 26.80 19.08 12.67
CA ILE A 411 27.01 20.54 12.72
C ILE A 411 27.09 21.07 14.16
N MET A 412 26.31 20.49 15.09
CA MET A 412 26.27 20.93 16.48
C MET A 412 27.37 20.32 17.37
N GLU A 413 27.75 19.08 17.12
CA GLU A 413 28.53 18.27 18.07
C GLU A 413 30.00 18.05 17.65
N PHE A 414 30.34 18.18 16.37
CA PHE A 414 31.71 17.90 15.88
C PHE A 414 32.57 19.17 15.80
N PRO A 415 33.62 19.30 16.64
CA PRO A 415 34.41 20.53 16.72
C PRO A 415 35.15 20.89 15.43
N VAL A 416 35.53 19.89 14.62
CA VAL A 416 36.26 20.10 13.35
C VAL A 416 35.47 20.96 12.36
N ILE A 417 34.13 20.91 12.41
CA ILE A 417 33.29 21.72 11.51
C ILE A 417 33.36 23.21 11.85
N LEU A 418 33.67 23.55 13.11
CA LEU A 418 33.89 24.94 13.55
C LEU A 418 35.13 25.58 12.91
N GLU A 419 36.04 24.77 12.34
CA GLU A 419 37.26 25.26 11.70
C GLU A 419 37.01 25.85 10.30
N SER A 420 35.83 25.63 9.71
CA SER A 420 35.46 26.21 8.41
C SER A 420 35.07 27.68 8.54
N ASP A 421 35.52 28.49 7.58
CA ASP A 421 35.14 29.91 7.46
C ASP A 421 33.64 30.10 7.19
N ARG A 422 32.92 29.04 6.81
CA ARG A 422 31.49 29.07 6.47
C ARG A 422 30.58 28.45 7.54
N TYR A 423 31.13 28.05 8.69
CA TYR A 423 30.37 27.42 9.77
C TYR A 423 29.13 28.21 10.17
N ASP A 424 29.27 29.51 10.48
CA ASP A 424 28.14 30.34 10.94
C ASP A 424 27.00 30.36 9.92
N SER A 425 27.32 30.43 8.62
CA SER A 425 26.33 30.39 7.56
C SER A 425 25.65 29.02 7.43
N LEU A 426 26.40 27.94 7.64
CA LEU A 426 25.88 26.58 7.63
C LEU A 426 24.94 26.35 8.81
N PHE A 427 25.35 26.80 10.00
CA PHE A 427 24.55 26.71 11.22
C PHE A 427 23.23 27.47 11.07
N GLU A 428 23.25 28.72 10.60
CA GLU A 428 22.03 29.51 10.36
C GLU A 428 21.10 28.84 9.33
N LYS A 429 21.68 28.27 8.26
CA LYS A 429 20.91 27.50 7.28
C LYS A 429 20.25 26.27 7.90
N ALA A 430 21.01 25.49 8.69
CA ALA A 430 20.49 24.31 9.38
C ALA A 430 19.34 24.67 10.34
N VAL A 431 19.49 25.75 11.11
CA VAL A 431 18.44 26.26 12.01
C VAL A 431 17.19 26.70 11.23
N ALA A 432 17.35 27.44 10.14
CA ALA A 432 16.23 27.87 9.30
C ALA A 432 15.47 26.68 8.69
N THR A 433 16.21 25.69 8.19
CA THR A 433 15.64 24.47 7.62
C THR A 433 14.89 23.65 8.67
N ALA A 434 15.52 23.33 9.81
CA ALA A 434 14.87 22.59 10.90
C ALA A 434 13.65 23.32 11.46
N GLY A 435 13.72 24.66 11.60
CA GLY A 435 12.61 25.49 12.04
C GLY A 435 11.41 25.42 11.10
N LYS A 436 11.65 25.52 9.78
CA LYS A 436 10.61 25.38 8.76
C LYS A 436 9.99 23.99 8.76
N CYS A 437 10.79 22.93 8.75
CA CYS A 437 10.29 21.55 8.78
C CYS A 437 9.38 21.29 10.00
N LYS A 438 9.76 21.80 11.18
CA LYS A 438 8.96 21.67 12.39
C LYS A 438 7.64 22.45 12.30
N GLN A 439 7.66 23.67 11.77
CA GLN A 439 6.46 24.48 11.54
C GLN A 439 5.50 23.81 10.55
N ASP A 440 6.02 23.32 9.44
CA ASP A 440 5.24 22.64 8.39
C ASP A 440 4.61 21.36 8.92
N THR A 441 5.35 20.57 9.71
CA THR A 441 4.85 19.36 10.38
C THR A 441 3.68 19.65 11.31
N GLU A 442 3.82 20.63 12.21
CA GLU A 442 2.76 20.97 13.16
C GLU A 442 1.49 21.47 12.46
N MET A 443 1.66 22.32 11.43
CA MET A 443 0.56 22.80 10.60
C MET A 443 -0.18 21.65 9.91
N ALA A 444 0.57 20.72 9.31
CA ALA A 444 0.02 19.58 8.61
C ALA A 444 -0.72 18.62 9.56
N CYS A 445 -0.23 18.40 10.77
CA CYS A 445 -0.92 17.64 11.81
C CYS A 445 -2.29 18.26 12.16
N MET A 446 -2.36 19.58 12.35
CA MET A 446 -3.63 20.27 12.62
C MET A 446 -4.62 20.15 11.46
N LEU A 447 -4.14 20.26 10.22
CA LEU A 447 -4.96 20.09 9.01
C LEU A 447 -5.47 18.66 8.87
N ALA A 448 -4.63 17.66 9.11
CA ALA A 448 -5.01 16.24 9.09
C ALA A 448 -6.09 15.93 10.14
N GLU A 449 -5.96 16.47 11.36
CA GLU A 449 -6.97 16.31 12.41
C GLU A 449 -8.31 16.93 12.00
N ARG A 450 -8.28 18.12 11.37
CA ARG A 450 -9.50 18.76 10.85
C ARG A 450 -10.14 17.95 9.72
N GLY A 451 -9.33 17.47 8.78
CA GLY A 451 -9.79 16.59 7.69
C GLY A 451 -10.45 15.32 8.22
N ALA A 452 -9.82 14.69 9.22
CA ALA A 452 -10.34 13.47 9.85
C ALA A 452 -11.73 13.67 10.50
N LYS A 453 -11.98 14.83 11.12
CA LYS A 453 -13.29 15.17 11.71
C LYS A 453 -14.39 15.37 10.65
N LEU A 454 -14.02 15.85 9.45
CA LEU A 454 -14.97 16.17 8.38
C LEU A 454 -15.23 15.01 7.42
N LYS A 455 -14.36 14.00 7.36
CA LYS A 455 -14.32 13.01 6.27
C LYS A 455 -15.64 12.29 5.98
N ASN A 456 -16.51 12.11 6.97
CA ASN A 456 -17.80 11.43 6.81
C ASN A 456 -18.98 12.39 6.53
N GLU A 457 -18.90 13.64 6.98
CA GLU A 457 -19.99 14.62 6.86
C GLU A 457 -19.83 15.55 5.65
N LYS A 458 -18.58 15.91 5.34
CA LYS A 458 -18.16 16.83 4.28
C LYS A 458 -16.90 16.30 3.58
N PRO A 459 -16.99 15.16 2.86
CA PRO A 459 -15.86 14.50 2.23
C PRO A 459 -15.08 15.43 1.29
N TYR A 460 -15.74 16.24 0.47
CA TYR A 460 -15.07 17.19 -0.43
C TYR A 460 -14.30 18.30 0.32
N GLU A 461 -14.77 18.71 1.50
CA GLU A 461 -14.03 19.65 2.35
C GLU A 461 -12.81 18.97 2.98
N ALA A 462 -12.96 17.72 3.43
CA ALA A 462 -11.88 16.93 4.00
C ALA A 462 -10.74 16.69 2.98
N ILE A 463 -11.05 16.44 1.70
CA ILE A 463 -10.03 16.34 0.63
C ILE A 463 -9.15 17.58 0.62
N SER A 464 -9.72 18.78 0.69
CA SER A 464 -8.96 20.04 0.69
C SER A 464 -8.01 20.18 1.88
N TYR A 465 -8.37 19.64 3.06
CA TYR A 465 -7.48 19.67 4.22
C TYR A 465 -6.32 18.69 4.08
N PHE A 466 -6.61 17.43 3.73
CA PHE A 466 -5.57 16.43 3.54
C PHE A 466 -4.64 16.73 2.36
N SER A 467 -5.14 17.33 1.28
CA SER A 467 -4.29 17.71 0.13
C SER A 467 -3.14 18.64 0.56
N ARG A 468 -3.41 19.53 1.51
CA ARG A 468 -2.44 20.51 2.01
C ARG A 468 -1.44 19.92 3.02
N THR A 469 -1.58 18.66 3.41
CA THR A 469 -0.63 17.99 4.30
C THR A 469 0.45 17.22 3.54
N LEU A 470 0.23 16.93 2.26
CA LEU A 470 1.08 16.03 1.47
C LEU A 470 2.52 16.52 1.34
N ILE A 471 2.73 17.74 0.85
CA ILE A 471 4.09 18.31 0.71
C ILE A 471 4.78 18.47 2.08
N PRO A 472 4.15 19.06 3.11
CA PRO A 472 4.73 19.14 4.46
C PRO A 472 5.16 17.79 5.07
N PHE A 473 4.42 16.71 4.80
CA PHE A 473 4.76 15.37 5.29
C PHE A 473 5.72 14.60 4.37
N TYR A 474 6.11 15.13 3.21
CA TYR A 474 6.99 14.46 2.26
C TYR A 474 8.46 14.52 2.68
N ASN A 475 8.79 13.85 3.78
CA ASN A 475 10.15 13.69 4.34
C ASN A 475 10.20 12.46 5.27
N GLU A 476 11.41 12.01 5.60
CA GLU A 476 11.62 10.74 6.31
C GLU A 476 10.91 10.72 7.68
N GLN A 477 11.03 11.81 8.44
CA GLN A 477 10.48 11.93 9.80
C GLN A 477 8.94 11.86 9.83
N ASN A 478 8.29 12.24 8.71
CA ASN A 478 6.83 12.30 8.60
C ASN A 478 6.25 11.25 7.66
N LYS A 479 7.05 10.28 7.19
CA LYS A 479 6.60 9.25 6.24
C LYS A 479 5.34 8.52 6.71
N GLU A 480 5.24 8.18 8.00
CA GLU A 480 4.05 7.55 8.55
C GLU A 480 2.81 8.48 8.50
N ASN A 481 2.99 9.78 8.78
CA ASN A 481 1.92 10.79 8.70
C ASN A 481 1.49 11.05 7.26
N LEU A 482 2.44 11.03 6.30
CA LEU A 482 2.15 11.07 4.87
C LEU A 482 1.29 9.87 4.47
N CYS A 483 1.73 8.65 4.78
CA CYS A 483 0.99 7.43 4.45
C CYS A 483 -0.43 7.43 5.05
N LYS A 484 -0.59 7.88 6.31
CA LYS A 484 -1.91 8.05 6.94
C LYS A 484 -2.79 9.07 6.22
N SER A 485 -2.23 10.20 5.80
CA SER A 485 -2.96 11.26 5.08
C SER A 485 -3.37 10.80 3.67
N VAL A 486 -2.48 10.12 2.96
CA VAL A 486 -2.77 9.52 1.65
C VAL A 486 -3.83 8.43 1.77
N PHE A 487 -3.78 7.61 2.82
CA PHE A 487 -4.79 6.58 3.07
C PHE A 487 -6.16 7.21 3.32
N ALA A 488 -6.21 8.30 4.09
CA ALA A 488 -7.44 9.03 4.34
C ALA A 488 -8.01 9.65 3.06
N LEU A 489 -7.16 10.20 2.17
CA LEU A 489 -7.60 10.63 0.85
C LEU A 489 -8.21 9.48 0.05
N ALA A 490 -7.54 8.32 -0.01
CA ALA A 490 -8.04 7.14 -0.71
C ALA A 490 -9.43 6.71 -0.22
N ASP A 491 -9.64 6.63 1.10
CA ASP A 491 -10.93 6.30 1.73
C ASP A 491 -12.03 7.32 1.36
N ILE A 492 -11.68 8.61 1.28
CA ILE A 492 -12.63 9.66 0.91
C ILE A 492 -12.97 9.59 -0.59
N TYR A 493 -11.98 9.42 -1.47
CA TYR A 493 -12.20 9.27 -2.91
C TYR A 493 -13.07 8.05 -3.21
N GLU A 494 -12.82 6.93 -2.55
CA GLU A 494 -13.62 5.71 -2.68
C GLU A 494 -15.10 5.98 -2.31
N LYS A 495 -15.36 6.65 -1.18
CA LYS A 495 -16.72 7.04 -0.76
C LYS A 495 -17.41 7.99 -1.75
N CYS A 496 -16.65 8.86 -2.39
CA CYS A 496 -17.15 9.80 -3.40
C CYS A 496 -17.45 9.14 -4.76
N GLY A 497 -17.13 7.84 -4.94
CA GLY A 497 -17.26 7.13 -6.23
C GLY A 497 -16.12 7.41 -7.21
N LEU A 498 -14.98 7.90 -6.72
CA LEU A 498 -13.80 8.21 -7.51
C LEU A 498 -12.77 7.09 -7.31
N ASN A 499 -13.05 5.95 -7.94
CA ASN A 499 -12.34 4.70 -7.69
C ASN A 499 -10.90 4.70 -8.21
N TRP A 500 -10.58 5.42 -9.29
CA TRP A 500 -9.23 5.45 -9.85
C TRP A 500 -8.27 6.28 -9.01
N ALA A 501 -8.71 7.43 -8.50
CA ALA A 501 -7.94 8.19 -7.52
C ALA A 501 -7.72 7.38 -6.24
N ALA A 502 -8.77 6.73 -5.73
CA ALA A 502 -8.65 5.85 -4.57
C ALA A 502 -7.66 4.70 -4.80
N ARG A 503 -7.79 4.00 -5.94
CA ARG A 503 -6.87 2.93 -6.37
C ARG A 503 -5.43 3.40 -6.29
N ASN A 504 -5.09 4.50 -6.98
CA ASN A 504 -3.71 4.92 -7.11
C ASN A 504 -3.12 5.48 -5.80
N PHE A 505 -3.95 6.04 -4.91
CA PHE A 505 -3.48 6.39 -3.56
C PHE A 505 -3.19 5.16 -2.71
N TYR A 506 -4.04 4.13 -2.73
CA TYR A 506 -3.73 2.86 -2.06
C TYR A 506 -2.50 2.18 -2.66
N TYR A 507 -2.37 2.22 -3.99
CA TYR A 507 -1.22 1.70 -4.73
C TYR A 507 0.08 2.41 -4.37
N TYR A 508 0.05 3.75 -4.27
CA TYR A 508 1.18 4.53 -3.79
C TYR A 508 1.63 4.10 -2.39
N ILE A 509 0.69 3.91 -1.45
CA ILE A 509 1.00 3.46 -0.09
C ILE A 509 1.63 2.06 -0.12
N PHE A 510 1.08 1.16 -0.92
CA PHE A 510 1.65 -0.17 -1.14
C PHE A 510 3.11 -0.06 -1.62
N CYS A 511 3.39 0.71 -2.68
CA CYS A 511 4.75 0.94 -3.21
C CYS A 511 5.71 1.55 -2.19
N VAL A 512 5.26 2.53 -1.39
CA VAL A 512 6.11 3.14 -0.33
C VAL A 512 6.43 2.11 0.75
N CYS A 513 5.44 1.36 1.22
CA CYS A 513 5.64 0.39 2.30
C CYS A 513 6.49 -0.81 1.87
N ILE A 514 6.34 -1.28 0.63
CA ILE A 514 7.17 -2.39 0.12
C ILE A 514 8.61 -1.96 -0.13
N ASN A 515 8.84 -0.73 -0.61
CA ASN A 515 10.18 -0.16 -0.71
C ASN A 515 10.82 -0.01 0.69
N GLN A 516 10.04 0.41 1.69
CA GLN A 516 10.50 0.45 3.09
C GLN A 516 10.89 -0.94 3.59
N TYR A 517 10.11 -1.98 3.28
CA TYR A 517 10.46 -3.35 3.63
C TYR A 517 11.76 -3.82 2.96
N PHE A 518 11.93 -3.60 1.64
CA PHE A 518 13.17 -3.99 0.96
C PHE A 518 14.40 -3.23 1.46
N LYS A 519 14.22 -1.98 1.91
CA LYS A 519 15.30 -1.13 2.37
C LYS A 519 15.71 -1.42 3.81
N TYR A 520 14.73 -1.51 4.73
CA TYR A 520 14.96 -1.58 6.18
C TYR A 520 14.61 -2.94 6.80
N GLY A 521 13.97 -3.86 6.06
CA GLY A 521 13.44 -5.10 6.62
C GLY A 521 12.16 -4.92 7.46
N GLU A 522 11.64 -3.70 7.56
CA GLU A 522 10.47 -3.37 8.39
C GLU A 522 9.15 -3.47 7.60
N VAL A 523 8.16 -4.14 8.17
CA VAL A 523 6.80 -4.24 7.61
C VAL A 523 5.85 -3.33 8.38
N LEU A 524 5.36 -2.27 7.72
CA LEU A 524 4.29 -1.43 8.26
C LEU A 524 2.91 -2.07 8.06
N PRO A 525 1.97 -1.93 9.02
CA PRO A 525 0.59 -2.44 8.86
C PRO A 525 -0.13 -1.91 7.62
N LEU A 526 0.20 -0.68 7.22
CA LEU A 526 -0.38 -0.06 6.03
C LEU A 526 -0.11 -0.85 4.74
N LEU A 527 0.93 -1.70 4.70
CA LEU A 527 1.23 -2.55 3.55
C LEU A 527 0.08 -3.53 3.25
N PHE A 528 -0.31 -4.36 4.21
CA PHE A 528 -1.38 -5.34 3.97
C PHE A 528 -2.78 -4.68 4.00
N ILE A 529 -2.95 -3.57 4.71
CA ILE A 529 -4.22 -2.82 4.70
C ILE A 529 -4.47 -2.19 3.32
N SER A 530 -3.45 -1.61 2.67
CA SER A 530 -3.61 -1.06 1.32
C SER A 530 -3.84 -2.15 0.28
N LEU A 531 -3.16 -3.30 0.38
CA LEU A 531 -3.39 -4.48 -0.46
C LEU A 531 -4.82 -5.02 -0.33
N ASN A 532 -5.36 -5.09 0.90
CA ASN A 532 -6.75 -5.45 1.14
C ASN A 532 -7.72 -4.50 0.43
N LYS A 533 -7.44 -3.19 0.46
CA LYS A 533 -8.24 -2.19 -0.25
C LYS A 533 -8.13 -2.33 -1.77
N LEU A 534 -6.92 -2.55 -2.29
CA LEU A 534 -6.66 -2.72 -3.71
C LEU A 534 -7.41 -3.94 -4.27
N LYS A 535 -7.34 -5.12 -3.63
CA LYS A 535 -8.04 -6.31 -4.17
C LYS A 535 -9.54 -6.09 -4.34
N TYR A 536 -10.21 -5.49 -3.34
CA TYR A 536 -11.67 -5.24 -3.44
C TYR A 536 -12.01 -4.15 -4.44
N LEU A 537 -11.14 -3.16 -4.60
CA LEU A 537 -11.34 -2.08 -5.57
C LEU A 537 -11.14 -2.59 -7.00
N GLU A 538 -10.11 -3.41 -7.25
CA GLU A 538 -9.90 -4.08 -8.54
C GLU A 538 -11.04 -5.03 -8.88
N LEU A 539 -11.54 -5.78 -7.89
CA LEU A 539 -12.74 -6.60 -8.04
C LEU A 539 -13.96 -5.75 -8.45
N ARG A 540 -14.17 -4.59 -7.81
CA ARG A 540 -15.24 -3.66 -8.17
C ARG A 540 -15.09 -3.10 -9.59
N LEU A 541 -13.86 -2.87 -10.03
CA LEU A 541 -13.54 -2.40 -11.37
C LEU A 541 -13.60 -3.52 -12.43
N GLY A 542 -13.68 -4.79 -12.01
CA GLY A 542 -13.78 -5.95 -12.89
C GLY A 542 -12.46 -6.64 -13.22
N HIS A 543 -11.33 -6.22 -12.64
CA HIS A 543 -10.00 -6.75 -13.00
C HIS A 543 -9.65 -7.99 -12.16
N VAL A 544 -9.87 -9.17 -12.74
CA VAL A 544 -9.74 -10.47 -12.04
C VAL A 544 -8.31 -10.69 -11.53
N LEU A 545 -7.31 -10.61 -12.42
CA LEU A 545 -5.93 -10.94 -12.07
C LEU A 545 -5.30 -9.92 -11.12
N TYR A 546 -5.56 -8.63 -11.32
CA TYR A 546 -5.09 -7.60 -10.37
C TYR A 546 -5.64 -7.86 -8.97
N SER A 547 -6.93 -8.16 -8.87
CA SER A 547 -7.57 -8.48 -7.59
C SER A 547 -6.93 -9.70 -6.91
N THR A 548 -6.71 -10.79 -7.65
CA THR A 548 -6.13 -12.01 -7.07
C THR A 548 -4.67 -11.88 -6.71
N GLU A 549 -3.87 -11.19 -7.53
CA GLU A 549 -2.46 -10.93 -7.23
C GLU A 549 -2.30 -10.01 -6.00
N PHE A 550 -3.13 -8.96 -5.85
CA PHE A 550 -3.12 -8.16 -4.61
C PHE A 550 -3.56 -8.98 -3.39
N SER A 551 -4.49 -9.92 -3.54
CA SER A 551 -4.83 -10.85 -2.46
C SER A 551 -3.68 -11.80 -2.12
N PHE A 552 -2.88 -12.21 -3.10
CA PHE A 552 -1.68 -13.03 -2.90
C PHE A 552 -0.61 -12.24 -2.14
N PHE A 553 -0.31 -11.01 -2.58
CA PHE A 553 0.61 -10.12 -1.89
C PHE A 553 0.16 -9.79 -0.46
N GLU A 554 -1.15 -9.62 -0.22
CA GLU A 554 -1.69 -9.39 1.13
C GLU A 554 -1.33 -10.55 2.07
N LYS A 555 -1.50 -11.80 1.62
CA LYS A 555 -1.16 -13.00 2.42
C LYS A 555 0.32 -13.02 2.78
N ILE A 556 1.19 -12.71 1.81
CA ILE A 556 2.64 -12.59 2.05
C ILE A 556 2.92 -11.49 3.07
N ALA A 557 2.36 -10.30 2.89
CA ALA A 557 2.59 -9.16 3.77
C ALA A 557 2.13 -9.43 5.22
N ILE A 558 1.03 -10.17 5.42
CA ILE A 558 0.55 -10.58 6.75
C ILE A 558 1.52 -11.57 7.40
N GLU A 559 2.13 -12.48 6.63
CA GLU A 559 3.09 -13.45 7.16
C GLU A 559 4.43 -12.78 7.51
N LEU A 560 4.86 -11.82 6.69
CA LEU A 560 6.04 -11.01 6.97
C LEU A 560 5.83 -10.04 8.14
N TYR A 561 4.59 -9.66 8.46
CA TYR A 561 4.31 -8.77 9.59
C TYR A 561 4.52 -9.48 10.93
N PRO A 562 5.47 -9.00 11.77
CA PRO A 562 5.94 -9.74 12.92
C PRO A 562 5.07 -9.59 14.17
N ASP A 563 4.12 -8.66 14.21
CA ASP A 563 3.18 -8.57 15.33
C ASP A 563 1.90 -9.37 15.04
N THR A 564 1.15 -9.69 16.09
CA THR A 564 -0.12 -10.42 15.97
C THR A 564 -1.12 -9.62 15.15
N TYR A 565 -1.49 -10.16 13.99
CA TYR A 565 -2.63 -9.72 13.19
C TYR A 565 -3.64 -10.85 13.13
N HIS A 566 -4.81 -10.64 13.73
CA HIS A 566 -5.92 -11.58 13.61
C HIS A 566 -6.58 -11.37 12.25
N ALA A 567 -6.10 -12.11 11.25
CA ALA A 567 -6.80 -12.20 9.98
C ALA A 567 -8.22 -12.71 10.23
N ASN A 568 -9.21 -12.01 9.70
CA ASN A 568 -10.58 -12.49 9.75
C ASN A 568 -10.70 -13.68 8.80
N GLU A 569 -10.79 -14.91 9.31
CA GLU A 569 -10.91 -16.13 8.50
C GLU A 569 -12.12 -16.07 7.56
N GLU A 570 -13.21 -15.43 8.00
CA GLU A 570 -14.40 -15.20 7.15
C GLU A 570 -14.09 -14.27 5.96
N ALA A 571 -13.09 -13.39 6.07
CA ALA A 571 -12.78 -12.44 5.01
C ALA A 571 -12.20 -13.09 3.77
N LEU A 572 -11.47 -14.22 3.89
CA LEU A 572 -11.01 -14.97 2.72
C LEU A 572 -12.18 -15.61 1.99
N PHE A 573 -13.09 -16.24 2.74
CA PHE A 573 -14.32 -16.82 2.19
C PHE A 573 -15.18 -15.75 1.50
N HIS A 574 -15.38 -14.59 2.12
CA HIS A 574 -16.14 -13.49 1.53
C HIS A 574 -15.49 -12.95 0.26
N TYR A 575 -14.17 -12.84 0.23
CA TYR A 575 -13.44 -12.41 -0.97
C TYR A 575 -13.58 -13.43 -2.11
N ASP A 576 -13.34 -14.72 -1.83
CA ASP A 576 -13.48 -15.79 -2.82
C ASP A 576 -14.91 -15.88 -3.36
N PHE A 577 -15.91 -15.77 -2.49
CA PHE A 577 -17.30 -15.75 -2.90
C PHE A 577 -17.63 -14.53 -3.77
N ALA A 578 -17.12 -13.34 -3.43
CA ALA A 578 -17.31 -12.14 -4.25
C ALA A 578 -16.65 -12.26 -5.63
N LEU A 579 -15.47 -12.87 -5.71
CA LEU A 579 -14.79 -13.19 -6.96
C LEU A 579 -15.60 -14.19 -7.79
N ALA A 580 -16.11 -15.25 -7.18
CA ALA A 580 -16.98 -16.24 -7.82
C ALA A 580 -18.25 -15.59 -8.39
N LEU A 581 -18.88 -14.67 -7.64
CA LEU A 581 -20.04 -13.91 -8.14
C LEU A 581 -19.67 -13.05 -9.36
N MET A 582 -18.50 -12.40 -9.35
CA MET A 582 -18.01 -11.62 -10.48
C MET A 582 -17.81 -12.49 -11.72
N LEU A 583 -17.19 -13.67 -11.58
CA LEU A 583 -17.03 -14.63 -12.68
C LEU A 583 -18.38 -15.04 -13.30
N LEU A 584 -19.40 -15.27 -12.46
CA LEU A 584 -20.76 -15.57 -12.92
C LEU A 584 -21.45 -14.41 -13.66
N GLN A 585 -20.99 -13.16 -13.48
CA GLN A 585 -21.50 -12.01 -14.23
C GLN A 585 -20.90 -11.88 -15.63
N CYS A 586 -19.86 -12.64 -15.97
CA CYS A 586 -19.23 -12.59 -17.28
C CYS A 586 -20.25 -12.79 -18.41
N LYS A 587 -20.36 -11.78 -19.28
CA LYS A 587 -21.34 -11.78 -20.37
C LYS A 587 -20.91 -12.67 -21.53
N ASN A 588 -19.61 -12.65 -21.85
CA ASN A 588 -19.03 -13.34 -23.00
C ASN A 588 -17.76 -14.12 -22.57
N PRO A 589 -17.89 -15.20 -21.78
CA PRO A 589 -16.73 -15.97 -21.34
C PRO A 589 -16.00 -16.62 -22.52
N GLN A 590 -14.68 -16.47 -22.56
CA GLN A 590 -13.82 -17.14 -23.53
C GLN A 590 -13.32 -18.47 -22.94
N LYS A 591 -13.57 -19.57 -23.65
CA LYS A 591 -13.25 -20.92 -23.14
C LYS A 591 -11.76 -21.07 -22.86
N GLU A 592 -10.91 -20.60 -23.77
CA GLU A 592 -9.46 -20.70 -23.69
C GLU A 592 -8.90 -19.97 -22.46
N VAL A 593 -9.49 -18.83 -22.11
CA VAL A 593 -9.12 -18.06 -20.91
C VAL A 593 -9.56 -18.78 -19.65
N LEU A 594 -10.83 -19.22 -19.60
CA LEU A 594 -11.38 -19.90 -18.43
C LEU A 594 -10.66 -21.21 -18.12
N MET A 595 -10.21 -21.96 -19.13
CA MET A 595 -9.48 -23.22 -18.92
C MET A 595 -8.19 -23.05 -18.12
N ARG A 596 -7.57 -21.87 -18.09
CA ARG A 596 -6.31 -21.66 -17.35
C ARG A 596 -6.50 -21.28 -15.87
N LEU A 597 -7.71 -20.89 -15.46
CA LEU A 597 -7.97 -20.31 -14.13
C LEU A 597 -8.22 -21.31 -12.98
N PRO A 598 -8.85 -22.50 -13.16
CA PRO A 598 -9.25 -23.34 -12.03
C PRO A 598 -8.12 -23.71 -11.07
N TYR A 599 -7.03 -24.26 -11.60
CA TYR A 599 -5.88 -24.64 -10.76
C TYR A 599 -5.12 -23.43 -10.21
N TYR A 600 -5.15 -22.29 -10.91
CA TYR A 600 -4.63 -21.03 -10.37
C TYR A 600 -5.42 -20.58 -9.13
N PHE A 601 -6.75 -20.65 -9.17
CA PHE A 601 -7.60 -20.30 -8.03
C PHE A 601 -7.39 -21.25 -6.85
N GLU A 602 -7.35 -22.57 -7.08
CA GLU A 602 -7.08 -23.55 -6.01
C GLU A 602 -5.73 -23.34 -5.34
N LYS A 603 -4.68 -23.12 -6.14
CA LYS A 603 -3.33 -22.83 -5.61
C LYS A 603 -3.31 -21.60 -4.71
N ASN A 604 -4.18 -20.62 -4.98
CA ASN A 604 -4.33 -19.41 -4.19
C ASN A 604 -5.36 -19.53 -3.06
N GLY A 605 -5.95 -20.70 -2.82
CA GLY A 605 -6.97 -20.93 -1.79
C GLY A 605 -8.30 -20.22 -2.09
N LEU A 606 -8.68 -20.17 -3.37
CA LEU A 606 -9.91 -19.58 -3.90
C LEU A 606 -10.80 -20.70 -4.45
N ASP A 607 -11.21 -21.61 -3.57
CA ASP A 607 -11.89 -22.86 -3.93
C ASP A 607 -13.26 -22.62 -4.59
N ILE A 608 -14.03 -21.63 -4.12
CA ILE A 608 -15.34 -21.31 -4.67
C ILE A 608 -15.20 -20.77 -6.09
N SER A 609 -14.23 -19.90 -6.33
CA SER A 609 -13.92 -19.39 -7.66
C SER A 609 -13.50 -20.52 -8.60
N SER A 610 -12.67 -21.47 -8.15
CA SER A 610 -12.33 -22.68 -8.91
C SER A 610 -13.57 -23.51 -9.27
N ILE A 611 -14.43 -23.80 -8.28
CA ILE A 611 -15.68 -24.55 -8.47
C ILE A 611 -16.57 -23.87 -9.52
N VAL A 612 -16.76 -22.55 -9.41
CA VAL A 612 -17.56 -21.77 -10.36
C VAL A 612 -16.96 -21.80 -11.76
N THR A 613 -15.65 -21.62 -11.91
CA THR A 613 -15.01 -21.69 -13.23
C THR A 613 -15.10 -23.08 -13.85
N ARG A 614 -14.90 -24.16 -13.07
CA ARG A 614 -15.09 -25.55 -13.53
C ARG A 614 -16.53 -25.82 -13.93
N TYR A 615 -17.49 -25.29 -13.20
CA TYR A 615 -18.90 -25.35 -13.55
C TYR A 615 -19.19 -24.66 -14.87
N MET A 616 -18.67 -23.44 -15.08
CA MET A 616 -18.78 -22.75 -16.38
C MET A 616 -18.10 -23.53 -17.51
N LEU A 617 -17.09 -24.35 -17.21
CA LEU A 617 -16.44 -25.26 -18.14
C LEU A 617 -17.13 -26.62 -18.30
N GLY A 618 -18.31 -26.82 -17.68
CA GLY A 618 -19.13 -28.03 -17.84
C GLY A 618 -18.96 -29.12 -16.78
N HIS A 619 -18.26 -28.84 -15.67
CA HIS A 619 -17.92 -29.84 -14.65
C HIS A 619 -18.52 -29.52 -13.29
N TYR A 620 -19.01 -30.55 -12.61
CA TYR A 620 -19.59 -30.43 -11.28
C TYR A 620 -18.54 -30.85 -10.27
N ASP A 621 -18.23 -29.97 -9.31
CA ASP A 621 -17.34 -30.31 -8.21
C ASP A 621 -17.93 -31.45 -7.37
N GLU A 622 -17.15 -32.52 -7.12
CA GLU A 622 -17.62 -33.71 -6.41
C GLU A 622 -17.98 -33.41 -4.95
N GLY A 623 -17.21 -32.53 -4.29
CA GLY A 623 -17.43 -32.14 -2.91
C GLY A 623 -18.76 -31.43 -2.72
N LEU A 624 -18.99 -30.35 -3.46
CA LEU A 624 -20.24 -29.60 -3.44
C LEU A 624 -21.42 -30.44 -3.95
N LEU A 625 -21.22 -31.26 -4.99
CA LEU A 625 -22.26 -32.16 -5.50
C LEU A 625 -22.68 -33.19 -4.44
N SER A 626 -21.74 -33.73 -3.66
CA SER A 626 -22.06 -34.65 -2.55
C SER A 626 -22.86 -33.97 -1.43
N GLN A 627 -22.53 -32.72 -1.09
CA GLN A 627 -23.27 -31.91 -0.10
C GLN A 627 -24.69 -31.60 -0.55
N LEU A 628 -24.91 -31.50 -1.87
CA LEU A 628 -26.22 -31.31 -2.50
C LEU A 628 -26.93 -32.64 -2.84
N GLY A 629 -26.55 -33.74 -2.20
CA GLY A 629 -27.22 -35.03 -2.34
C GLY A 629 -26.98 -35.73 -3.69
N ASN A 630 -25.88 -35.41 -4.36
CA ASN A 630 -25.52 -35.88 -5.71
C ASN A 630 -26.52 -35.49 -6.82
N ASP A 631 -27.27 -34.40 -6.63
CA ASP A 631 -28.24 -33.90 -7.61
C ASP A 631 -27.69 -32.71 -8.42
N LYS A 632 -27.37 -32.96 -9.70
CA LYS A 632 -26.90 -31.93 -10.64
C LYS A 632 -27.92 -30.81 -10.84
N LYS A 633 -29.23 -31.09 -10.79
CA LYS A 633 -30.27 -30.06 -10.93
C LYS A 633 -30.27 -29.11 -9.74
N GLN A 634 -30.03 -29.64 -8.55
CA GLN A 634 -29.91 -28.82 -7.34
C GLN A 634 -28.63 -27.98 -7.36
N PHE A 635 -27.54 -28.50 -7.92
CA PHE A 635 -26.31 -27.74 -8.17
C PHE A 635 -26.57 -26.57 -9.14
N ASP A 636 -27.15 -26.85 -10.31
CA ASP A 636 -27.50 -25.82 -11.31
C ASP A 636 -28.38 -24.72 -10.72
N LYS A 637 -29.36 -25.13 -9.90
CA LYS A 637 -30.24 -24.21 -9.18
C LYS A 637 -29.45 -23.32 -8.22
N THR A 638 -28.52 -23.89 -7.46
CA THR A 638 -27.70 -23.16 -6.47
C THR A 638 -26.81 -22.11 -7.16
N ILE A 639 -26.09 -22.48 -8.23
CA ILE A 639 -25.27 -21.52 -8.99
C ILE A 639 -26.14 -20.43 -9.64
N SER A 640 -27.32 -20.81 -10.15
CA SER A 640 -28.28 -19.85 -10.69
C SER A 640 -28.80 -18.89 -9.62
N GLU A 641 -29.03 -19.35 -8.39
CA GLU A 641 -29.41 -18.49 -7.25
C GLU A 641 -28.29 -17.51 -6.89
N TRP A 642 -27.02 -17.94 -6.93
CA TRP A 642 -25.86 -17.06 -6.69
C TRP A 642 -25.76 -15.95 -7.74
N ARG A 643 -25.83 -16.30 -9.03
CA ARG A 643 -25.78 -15.34 -10.15
C ARG A 643 -26.88 -14.27 -10.06
N ASN A 644 -28.05 -14.64 -9.54
CA ASN A 644 -29.24 -13.78 -9.45
C ASN A 644 -29.46 -13.18 -8.04
N SER A 645 -28.49 -13.34 -7.14
CA SER A 645 -28.56 -12.79 -5.78
C SER A 645 -28.51 -11.25 -5.78
N PRO A 646 -29.06 -10.57 -4.76
CA PRO A 646 -28.98 -9.12 -4.65
C PRO A 646 -27.54 -8.59 -4.62
N VAL A 647 -26.60 -9.32 -4.01
CA VAL A 647 -25.18 -8.95 -3.95
C VAL A 647 -24.54 -9.00 -5.34
N ALA A 648 -24.90 -9.99 -6.15
CA ALA A 648 -24.41 -10.09 -7.52
C ALA A 648 -24.92 -8.95 -8.42
N ASP A 649 -26.07 -8.35 -8.11
CA ASP A 649 -26.60 -7.17 -8.81
C ASP A 649 -25.80 -5.89 -8.52
N GLU A 650 -24.98 -5.87 -7.46
CA GLU A 650 -24.06 -4.76 -7.15
C GLU A 650 -22.76 -4.82 -7.99
N ILE A 651 -22.45 -5.96 -8.61
CA ILE A 651 -21.31 -6.13 -9.51
C ILE A 651 -21.71 -5.63 -10.90
N VAL A 652 -21.30 -4.40 -11.21
CA VAL A 652 -21.66 -3.71 -12.46
C VAL A 652 -20.64 -3.97 -13.59
N ALA A 653 -19.37 -4.17 -13.23
CA ALA A 653 -18.29 -4.37 -14.19
C ALA A 653 -18.38 -5.77 -14.85
N ASP A 654 -18.04 -5.84 -16.14
CA ASP A 654 -17.80 -7.12 -16.81
C ASP A 654 -16.37 -7.57 -16.46
N PRO A 655 -16.13 -8.84 -16.11
CA PRO A 655 -14.81 -9.30 -15.73
C PRO A 655 -13.82 -9.15 -16.90
N TRP A 656 -12.65 -8.60 -16.59
CA TRP A 656 -11.50 -8.53 -17.48
C TRP A 656 -10.37 -9.39 -16.90
N PHE A 657 -9.93 -10.37 -17.68
CA PHE A 657 -8.90 -11.32 -17.29
C PHE A 657 -7.50 -10.88 -17.70
N GLY A 658 -7.36 -9.94 -18.64
CA GLY A 658 -6.04 -9.52 -19.16
C GLY A 658 -5.61 -10.26 -20.43
N ALA A 659 -6.50 -11.05 -21.03
CA ALA A 659 -6.26 -11.79 -22.27
C ALA A 659 -7.18 -11.32 -23.42
N GLU A 660 -8.18 -10.51 -23.10
CA GLU A 660 -9.11 -9.93 -24.05
C GLU A 660 -8.40 -9.00 -25.04
N LYS A 661 -8.98 -8.82 -26.23
CA LYS A 661 -8.38 -7.97 -27.28
C LYS A 661 -8.39 -6.49 -26.94
N VAL A 662 -9.40 -6.05 -26.20
CA VAL A 662 -9.63 -4.63 -25.86
C VAL A 662 -9.90 -4.54 -24.37
N CYS A 663 -9.21 -3.63 -23.69
CA CYS A 663 -9.46 -3.24 -22.31
C CYS A 663 -10.03 -1.83 -22.30
N LYS A 664 -11.06 -1.58 -21.48
CA LYS A 664 -11.72 -0.28 -21.40
C LYS A 664 -11.86 0.17 -19.96
N LEU A 665 -11.13 1.22 -19.60
CA LEU A 665 -11.19 1.84 -18.29
C LEU A 665 -12.15 3.04 -18.36
N GLN A 666 -13.00 3.22 -17.35
CA GLN A 666 -14.01 4.29 -17.35
C GLN A 666 -14.10 4.99 -16.00
N SER A 667 -14.28 6.31 -16.03
CA SER A 667 -14.58 7.15 -14.88
C SER A 667 -15.74 8.11 -15.20
N ARG A 668 -16.47 8.53 -14.18
CA ARG A 668 -17.48 9.59 -14.29
C ARG A 668 -17.17 10.67 -13.27
N ILE A 669 -16.92 11.89 -13.75
CA ILE A 669 -16.57 13.02 -12.90
C ILE A 669 -17.22 14.32 -13.37
N LEU A 670 -17.88 15.02 -12.43
CA LEU A 670 -18.58 16.28 -12.69
C LEU A 670 -19.56 16.20 -13.89
N GLY A 671 -20.16 15.02 -14.10
CA GLY A 671 -21.09 14.75 -15.19
C GLY A 671 -20.49 14.24 -16.50
N CYS A 672 -19.17 14.23 -16.65
CA CYS A 672 -18.50 13.72 -17.85
C CYS A 672 -18.11 12.25 -17.70
N ASP A 673 -18.46 11.41 -18.69
CA ASP A 673 -17.96 10.05 -18.82
C ASP A 673 -16.62 10.07 -19.56
N ILE A 674 -15.54 9.68 -18.89
CA ILE A 674 -14.19 9.60 -19.48
C ILE A 674 -13.83 8.13 -19.65
N ALA A 675 -13.54 7.71 -20.88
CA ALA A 675 -13.21 6.33 -21.21
C ALA A 675 -11.86 6.22 -21.91
N ILE A 676 -10.99 5.33 -21.44
CA ILE A 676 -9.72 4.99 -22.08
C ILE A 676 -9.81 3.59 -22.66
N SER A 677 -9.49 3.42 -23.93
CA SER A 677 -9.44 2.12 -24.61
C SER A 677 -7.99 1.72 -24.91
N LEU A 678 -7.68 0.45 -24.66
CA LEU A 678 -6.37 -0.17 -24.85
C LEU A 678 -6.54 -1.43 -25.70
N ASP A 679 -5.66 -1.62 -26.67
CA ASP A 679 -5.61 -2.85 -27.46
C ASP A 679 -4.49 -3.78 -26.95
N ALA A 680 -4.73 -5.09 -26.96
CA ALA A 680 -3.71 -6.08 -26.64
C ALA A 680 -2.56 -6.06 -27.67
N PRO A 681 -1.31 -6.37 -27.29
CA PRO A 681 -0.87 -6.89 -25.99
C PRO A 681 -0.61 -5.80 -24.92
N TYR A 682 -0.81 -6.12 -23.65
CA TYR A 682 -0.71 -5.18 -22.50
C TYR A 682 0.66 -5.19 -21.79
N VAL A 683 1.73 -5.50 -22.53
CA VAL A 683 3.03 -5.90 -21.97
C VAL A 683 3.98 -4.74 -21.64
N ASN A 684 3.62 -3.51 -22.01
CA ASN A 684 4.50 -2.35 -21.86
C ASN A 684 4.07 -1.41 -20.72
N GLY A 685 3.03 -1.76 -19.97
CA GLY A 685 2.53 -0.96 -18.85
C GLY A 685 1.38 -0.02 -19.22
N GLU A 686 0.74 -0.25 -20.37
CA GLU A 686 -0.42 0.49 -20.90
C GLU A 686 -1.51 0.68 -19.83
N PHE A 687 -1.81 -0.39 -19.08
CA PHE A 687 -2.84 -0.38 -18.05
C PHE A 687 -2.52 0.60 -16.91
N GLU A 688 -1.30 0.58 -16.38
CA GLU A 688 -0.91 1.47 -15.28
C GLU A 688 -0.85 2.94 -15.72
N VAL A 689 -0.46 3.21 -16.97
CA VAL A 689 -0.54 4.58 -17.53
C VAL A 689 -2.00 5.02 -17.63
N ALA A 690 -2.89 4.18 -18.17
CA ALA A 690 -4.30 4.50 -18.28
C ALA A 690 -4.98 4.72 -16.91
N ALA A 691 -4.70 3.86 -15.93
CA ALA A 691 -5.18 4.00 -14.56
C ALA A 691 -4.66 5.30 -13.93
N THR A 692 -3.41 5.66 -14.18
CA THR A 692 -2.78 6.91 -13.70
C THR A 692 -3.40 8.16 -14.31
N ILE A 693 -3.74 8.14 -15.60
CA ILE A 693 -4.45 9.25 -16.26
C ILE A 693 -5.82 9.46 -15.58
N LEU A 694 -6.62 8.40 -15.42
CA LEU A 694 -7.93 8.50 -14.77
C LEU A 694 -7.81 8.95 -13.31
N ALA A 695 -6.86 8.40 -12.55
CA ALA A 695 -6.60 8.80 -11.18
C ALA A 695 -6.24 10.28 -11.06
N THR A 696 -5.42 10.79 -11.98
CA THR A 696 -5.00 12.20 -12.01
C THR A 696 -6.19 13.12 -12.26
N ILE A 697 -7.06 12.77 -13.22
CA ILE A 697 -8.28 13.52 -13.50
C ILE A 697 -9.21 13.51 -12.29
N GLU A 698 -9.45 12.34 -11.70
CA GLU A 698 -10.32 12.18 -10.53
C GLU A 698 -9.82 12.94 -9.31
N SER A 699 -8.51 12.85 -9.03
CA SER A 699 -7.89 13.56 -7.92
C SER A 699 -7.97 15.07 -8.14
N PHE A 700 -7.62 15.57 -9.33
CA PHE A 700 -7.68 17.00 -9.58
C PHE A 700 -9.11 17.54 -9.44
N LEU A 701 -10.07 16.96 -10.17
CA LEU A 701 -11.45 17.45 -10.29
C LEU A 701 -12.37 17.03 -9.14
N GLY A 702 -11.91 16.16 -8.22
CA GLY A 702 -12.75 15.60 -7.16
C GLY A 702 -13.44 16.64 -6.28
N THR A 703 -12.81 17.81 -6.05
CA THR A 703 -13.40 18.93 -5.29
C THR A 703 -14.15 19.94 -6.17
N GLY A 704 -14.33 19.67 -7.46
CA GLY A 704 -14.94 20.59 -8.41
C GLY A 704 -16.40 20.90 -8.10
N ILE A 705 -17.18 19.94 -7.62
CA ILE A 705 -18.60 20.14 -7.29
C ILE A 705 -18.81 21.17 -6.18
N LYS A 706 -17.92 21.18 -5.17
CA LYS A 706 -17.85 22.19 -4.11
C LYS A 706 -17.52 23.59 -4.65
N ASN A 707 -16.85 23.65 -5.80
CA ASN A 707 -16.46 24.88 -6.48
C ASN A 707 -17.43 25.25 -7.62
N ASP A 708 -18.65 24.69 -7.61
CA ASP A 708 -19.71 24.91 -8.60
C ASP A 708 -19.30 24.52 -10.04
N LEU A 709 -18.43 23.52 -10.19
CA LEU A 709 -18.04 23.01 -11.52
C LEU A 709 -18.93 21.83 -11.91
N ILE A 710 -19.50 21.92 -13.11
CA ILE A 710 -20.18 20.83 -13.81
C ILE A 710 -19.71 20.86 -15.26
N SER A 711 -19.35 19.70 -15.80
CA SER A 711 -18.85 19.57 -17.16
C SER A 711 -19.92 19.94 -18.18
N MET A 712 -19.53 20.71 -19.19
CA MET A 712 -20.34 20.97 -20.39
C MET A 712 -20.13 19.89 -21.47
N CYS A 713 -19.14 19.01 -21.30
CA CYS A 713 -18.91 17.85 -22.14
C CYS A 713 -19.48 16.60 -21.46
N GLY A 714 -20.34 15.84 -22.15
CA GLY A 714 -20.96 14.63 -21.61
C GLY A 714 -20.05 13.40 -21.64
N ARG A 715 -19.12 13.34 -22.60
CA ARG A 715 -18.24 12.18 -22.78
C ARG A 715 -16.93 12.56 -23.47
N ILE A 716 -15.82 12.05 -22.96
CA ILE A 716 -14.48 12.12 -23.57
C ILE A 716 -13.97 10.70 -23.78
N ASP A 717 -13.58 10.37 -25.01
CA ASP A 717 -12.97 9.08 -25.35
C ASP A 717 -11.46 9.27 -25.61
N ILE A 718 -10.65 8.38 -25.04
CA ILE A 718 -9.19 8.39 -25.14
C ILE A 718 -8.77 7.02 -25.70
N SER A 719 -7.95 7.03 -26.74
CA SER A 719 -7.25 5.83 -27.21
C SER A 719 -5.81 5.90 -26.74
N LEU A 720 -5.31 4.85 -26.07
CA LEU A 720 -3.91 4.76 -25.67
C LEU A 720 -3.26 3.60 -26.41
N ASN A 721 -2.23 3.93 -27.20
CA ASN A 721 -1.53 3.01 -28.09
C ASN A 721 -0.05 2.94 -27.74
N TYR A 722 0.56 1.76 -27.89
CA TYR A 722 2.00 1.59 -27.77
C TYR A 722 2.70 1.80 -29.12
N TYR A 723 3.83 2.50 -29.09
CA TYR A 723 4.68 2.73 -30.26
C TYR A 723 6.17 2.60 -29.88
N GLU A 724 6.83 1.56 -30.38
CA GLU A 724 8.18 1.16 -29.94
C GLU A 724 9.25 2.26 -30.12
N ASN A 725 9.18 3.03 -31.21
CA ASN A 725 10.20 4.03 -31.57
C ASN A 725 9.70 5.47 -31.34
N LEU A 726 9.16 5.75 -30.15
CA LEU A 726 8.75 7.10 -29.75
C LEU A 726 9.95 7.88 -29.19
N GLU A 727 10.11 9.15 -29.58
CA GLU A 727 11.24 10.00 -29.12
C GLU A 727 11.14 10.32 -27.62
N GLU A 728 9.92 10.58 -27.14
CA GLU A 728 9.59 10.77 -25.74
C GLU A 728 8.81 9.55 -25.23
N PHE A 729 8.86 9.23 -23.94
CA PHE A 729 8.13 8.08 -23.40
C PHE A 729 6.62 8.20 -23.59
N VAL A 730 6.07 9.42 -23.59
CA VAL A 730 4.64 9.63 -23.78
C VAL A 730 4.38 10.91 -24.57
N THR A 731 3.50 10.82 -25.55
CA THR A 731 3.02 11.96 -26.34
C THR A 731 1.52 11.85 -26.54
N TRP A 732 0.87 12.94 -26.96
CA TRP A 732 -0.58 12.94 -27.17
C TRP A 732 -1.01 13.92 -28.25
N GLU A 733 -2.16 13.62 -28.86
CA GLU A 733 -2.78 14.45 -29.87
C GLU A 733 -4.28 14.61 -29.61
N LYS A 734 -4.80 15.81 -29.87
CA LYS A 734 -6.23 16.09 -29.84
C LYS A 734 -6.84 15.87 -31.22
N LEU A 735 -7.58 14.78 -31.38
CA LEU A 735 -8.25 14.46 -32.64
C LEU A 735 -9.45 15.37 -32.91
N ASN A 736 -10.28 15.64 -31.89
CA ASN A 736 -11.44 16.52 -32.02
C ASN A 736 -11.90 17.10 -30.65
N SER A 737 -13.13 17.62 -30.59
CA SER A 737 -13.72 18.28 -29.42
C SER A 737 -13.82 17.39 -28.16
N ASN A 738 -13.84 16.06 -28.32
CA ASN A 738 -14.05 15.12 -27.22
C ASN A 738 -13.29 13.79 -27.39
N LYS A 739 -12.27 13.74 -28.25
CA LYS A 739 -11.41 12.58 -28.46
C LYS A 739 -9.94 12.95 -28.37
N LEU A 740 -9.18 12.13 -27.66
CA LEU A 740 -7.73 12.22 -27.51
C LEU A 740 -7.08 10.90 -27.95
N GLU A 741 -5.87 11.00 -28.50
CA GLU A 741 -5.01 9.86 -28.74
C GLU A 741 -3.71 10.04 -27.96
N ILE A 742 -3.27 8.99 -27.28
CA ILE A 742 -2.08 8.99 -26.43
C ILE A 742 -1.18 7.86 -26.92
N PHE A 743 0.10 8.16 -27.08
CA PHE A 743 1.11 7.20 -27.51
C PHE A 743 2.13 7.02 -26.40
N ILE A 744 2.43 5.77 -26.06
CA ILE A 744 3.50 5.43 -25.11
C ILE A 744 4.63 4.69 -25.80
N GLY A 745 5.86 5.01 -25.42
CA GLY A 745 7.09 4.41 -25.92
C GLY A 745 7.59 3.24 -25.08
N ASN A 746 8.60 2.55 -25.58
CA ASN A 746 9.37 1.62 -24.75
C ASN A 746 10.22 2.39 -23.73
N TYR A 747 10.63 1.69 -22.68
CA TYR A 747 11.55 2.24 -21.70
C TYR A 747 12.38 1.14 -21.02
N SER A 748 13.58 1.53 -20.61
CA SER A 748 14.47 0.71 -19.78
C SER A 748 14.44 1.16 -18.31
N LYS A 749 15.04 0.35 -17.43
CA LYS A 749 15.24 0.74 -16.02
C LYS A 749 16.17 1.94 -15.88
N ASP A 750 17.07 2.13 -16.83
CA ASP A 750 18.05 3.22 -16.81
C ASP A 750 17.38 4.60 -17.03
N ASP A 751 16.16 4.61 -17.57
CA ASP A 751 15.42 5.82 -17.95
C ASP A 751 14.38 6.27 -16.90
N PHE A 752 14.25 5.57 -15.76
CA PHE A 752 13.15 5.78 -14.80
C PHE A 752 12.99 7.23 -14.32
N LEU A 753 14.08 7.93 -14.00
CA LEU A 753 14.03 9.33 -13.58
C LEU A 753 13.51 10.23 -14.71
N LEU A 754 14.00 10.02 -15.93
CA LEU A 754 13.57 10.80 -17.10
C LEU A 754 12.09 10.57 -17.39
N ILE A 755 11.63 9.32 -17.31
CA ILE A 755 10.24 8.93 -17.51
C ILE A 755 9.33 9.57 -16.45
N GLN A 756 9.74 9.55 -15.18
CA GLN A 756 8.99 10.18 -14.10
C GLN A 756 8.78 11.68 -14.37
N GLN A 757 9.81 12.37 -14.86
CA GLN A 757 9.72 13.78 -15.27
C GLN A 757 8.78 13.96 -16.47
N GLN A 758 8.94 13.15 -17.51
CA GLN A 758 8.08 13.19 -18.71
C GLN A 758 6.61 12.92 -18.37
N ILE A 759 6.32 11.90 -17.55
CA ILE A 759 4.96 11.60 -17.07
C ILE A 759 4.39 12.77 -16.28
N SER A 760 5.16 13.41 -15.39
CA SER A 760 4.68 14.55 -14.60
C SER A 760 4.25 15.73 -15.48
N VAL A 761 5.07 16.07 -16.49
CA VAL A 761 4.74 17.10 -17.49
C VAL A 761 3.51 16.70 -18.29
N PHE A 762 3.50 15.49 -18.84
CA PHE A 762 2.39 14.94 -19.62
C PHE A 762 1.05 14.94 -18.88
N LEU A 763 1.02 14.50 -17.62
CA LEU A 763 -0.21 14.49 -16.82
C LEU A 763 -0.76 15.90 -16.64
N THR A 764 0.12 16.90 -16.48
CA THR A 764 -0.27 18.31 -16.39
C THR A 764 -0.87 18.83 -17.70
N GLU A 765 -0.27 18.47 -18.84
CA GLU A 765 -0.78 18.85 -20.16
C GLU A 765 -2.14 18.23 -20.46
N ILE A 766 -2.29 16.92 -20.21
CA ILE A 766 -3.55 16.20 -20.40
C ILE A 766 -4.65 16.75 -19.50
N LEU A 767 -4.35 17.08 -18.23
CA LEU A 767 -5.29 17.77 -17.36
C LEU A 767 -5.77 19.09 -18.01
N GLY A 768 -4.84 19.90 -18.53
CA GLY A 768 -5.19 21.14 -19.24
C GLY A 768 -6.09 20.89 -20.45
N ALA A 769 -5.77 19.88 -21.26
CA ALA A 769 -6.56 19.49 -22.42
C ALA A 769 -7.99 19.06 -22.03
N ILE A 770 -8.13 18.17 -21.05
CA ILE A 770 -9.44 17.66 -20.58
C ILE A 770 -10.27 18.76 -19.92
N ILE A 771 -9.65 19.59 -19.07
CA ILE A 771 -10.30 20.75 -18.44
C ILE A 771 -10.84 21.70 -19.52
N SER A 772 -10.08 21.96 -20.59
CA SER A 772 -10.54 22.82 -21.68
C SER A 772 -11.76 22.27 -22.44
N MET A 773 -11.91 20.95 -22.49
CA MET A 773 -13.07 20.29 -23.09
C MET A 773 -14.28 20.33 -22.16
N MET A 774 -14.08 20.09 -20.86
CA MET A 774 -15.14 20.09 -19.85
C MET A 774 -15.66 21.49 -19.52
N PHE A 775 -14.78 22.50 -19.50
CA PHE A 775 -15.06 23.85 -19.02
C PHE A 775 -14.60 24.93 -20.03
N PRO A 776 -15.30 25.10 -21.16
CA PRO A 776 -14.84 25.99 -22.23
C PRO A 776 -15.00 27.50 -21.94
N PHE A 777 -15.57 27.88 -20.80
CA PHE A 777 -15.86 29.28 -20.45
C PHE A 777 -14.88 29.84 -19.41
N SER A 778 -14.49 31.10 -19.58
CA SER A 778 -13.48 31.79 -18.74
C SER A 778 -13.84 31.85 -17.26
N GLU A 779 -15.13 31.91 -16.91
CA GLU A 779 -15.61 31.95 -15.53
C GLU A 779 -15.22 30.69 -14.74
N SER A 780 -15.03 29.57 -15.44
CA SER A 780 -14.59 28.31 -14.82
C SER A 780 -13.13 28.37 -14.40
N LEU A 781 -12.31 29.19 -15.07
CA LEU A 781 -10.88 29.32 -14.78
C LEU A 781 -10.63 29.88 -13.37
N ASP A 782 -11.44 30.84 -12.92
CA ASP A 782 -11.33 31.38 -11.57
C ASP A 782 -11.67 30.32 -10.50
N ARG A 783 -12.63 29.44 -10.79
CA ARG A 783 -13.02 28.33 -9.90
C ARG A 783 -11.89 27.29 -9.81
N LEU A 784 -11.31 26.92 -10.95
CA LEU A 784 -10.16 26.02 -11.02
C LEU A 784 -8.93 26.61 -10.32
N LYS A 785 -8.67 27.91 -10.49
CA LYS A 785 -7.59 28.62 -9.81
C LYS A 785 -7.75 28.57 -8.29
N ARG A 786 -8.98 28.65 -7.76
CA ARG A 786 -9.23 28.45 -6.33
C ARG A 786 -8.85 27.05 -5.86
N MET A 787 -9.20 26.00 -6.62
CA MET A 787 -8.84 24.62 -6.29
C MET A 787 -7.32 24.45 -6.21
N VAL A 788 -6.58 25.00 -7.18
CA VAL A 788 -5.11 24.93 -7.19
C VAL A 788 -4.53 25.68 -5.99
N LEU A 789 -4.89 26.96 -5.81
CA LEU A 789 -4.22 27.83 -4.83
C LEU A 789 -4.67 27.63 -3.38
N LYS A 790 -5.93 27.24 -3.15
CA LYS A 790 -6.50 27.12 -1.80
C LYS A 790 -6.65 25.67 -1.33
N GLU A 791 -6.75 24.72 -2.26
CA GLU A 791 -7.02 23.32 -1.95
C GLU A 791 -5.88 22.37 -2.34
N ALA A 792 -4.75 22.90 -2.83
CA ALA A 792 -3.57 22.12 -3.22
C ALA A 792 -3.92 21.01 -4.24
N ALA A 793 -4.78 21.34 -5.22
CA ALA A 793 -5.30 20.34 -6.16
C ALA A 793 -4.24 19.70 -7.07
N LEU A 794 -3.18 20.44 -7.43
CA LEU A 794 -2.04 19.89 -8.19
C LEU A 794 -1.11 19.05 -7.31
N ASP A 795 -0.92 19.44 -6.05
CA ASP A 795 -0.02 18.74 -5.13
C ASP A 795 -0.49 17.29 -4.89
N ARG A 796 -1.81 17.09 -4.78
CA ARG A 796 -2.40 15.74 -4.63
C ARG A 796 -2.40 14.90 -5.92
N THR A 797 -2.18 15.49 -7.09
CA THR A 797 -1.98 14.73 -8.34
C THR A 797 -0.53 14.35 -8.55
N PHE A 798 0.41 15.15 -8.01
CA PHE A 798 1.85 14.90 -8.14
C PHE A 798 2.28 13.54 -7.57
N ILE A 799 1.58 13.03 -6.55
CA ILE A 799 1.84 11.69 -6.00
C ILE A 799 1.75 10.59 -7.07
N PHE A 800 0.95 10.78 -8.13
CA PHE A 800 0.73 9.76 -9.16
C PHE A 800 1.76 9.73 -10.28
N SER A 801 2.59 10.76 -10.45
CA SER A 801 3.70 10.69 -11.43
C SER A 801 4.65 9.54 -11.13
N ASN A 802 4.66 9.11 -9.87
CA ASN A 802 5.54 8.05 -9.39
C ASN A 802 4.85 6.68 -9.42
N SER A 803 3.52 6.61 -9.60
CA SER A 803 2.77 5.34 -9.53
C SER A 803 3.18 4.37 -10.65
N VAL A 804 3.35 4.87 -11.88
CA VAL A 804 3.79 4.04 -13.02
C VAL A 804 5.20 3.50 -12.79
N VAL A 805 6.13 4.39 -12.43
CA VAL A 805 7.55 4.05 -12.28
C VAL A 805 7.79 3.16 -11.05
N PHE A 806 7.26 3.52 -9.86
CA PHE A 806 7.44 2.72 -8.65
C PHE A 806 6.78 1.34 -8.77
N GLY A 807 5.58 1.27 -9.33
CA GLY A 807 4.91 -0.01 -9.55
C GLY A 807 5.74 -0.97 -10.40
N GLN A 808 6.31 -0.45 -11.49
CA GLN A 808 7.12 -1.21 -12.43
C GLN A 808 8.54 -1.49 -11.92
N GLU A 809 9.11 -0.58 -11.13
CA GLU A 809 10.39 -0.79 -10.45
C GLU A 809 10.28 -1.94 -9.45
N THR A 810 9.25 -1.91 -8.60
CA THR A 810 9.06 -2.87 -7.51
C THR A 810 8.61 -4.24 -8.01
N MET A 811 7.59 -4.30 -8.87
CA MET A 811 6.96 -5.58 -9.26
C MET A 811 7.34 -6.05 -10.67
N GLY A 812 7.85 -5.14 -11.52
CA GLY A 812 8.11 -5.41 -12.93
C GLY A 812 6.88 -5.19 -13.82
N LYS A 813 7.11 -5.05 -15.13
CA LYS A 813 6.04 -4.87 -16.15
C LYS A 813 5.13 -6.10 -16.28
N GLU A 814 5.61 -7.25 -15.82
CA GLU A 814 4.97 -8.55 -16.05
C GLU A 814 4.10 -9.04 -14.89
N ALA A 815 4.10 -8.32 -13.76
CA ALA A 815 3.50 -8.77 -12.50
C ALA A 815 2.02 -9.16 -12.59
N PHE A 816 1.28 -8.51 -13.50
CA PHE A 816 -0.16 -8.73 -13.69
C PHE A 816 -0.49 -9.28 -15.08
N LEU A 817 0.52 -9.68 -15.87
CA LEU A 817 0.26 -10.24 -17.20
C LEU A 817 -0.34 -11.63 -17.10
N PHE A 818 -1.38 -11.86 -17.90
CA PHE A 818 -2.10 -13.13 -17.91
C PHE A 818 -1.17 -14.33 -18.12
N ASP A 819 -0.26 -14.25 -19.08
CA ASP A 819 0.66 -15.35 -19.35
C ASP A 819 1.66 -15.59 -18.21
N THR A 820 2.20 -14.51 -17.63
CA THR A 820 3.20 -14.59 -16.54
C THR A 820 2.59 -15.11 -15.24
N VAL A 821 1.43 -14.58 -14.84
CA VAL A 821 0.74 -14.99 -13.60
C VAL A 821 0.36 -16.47 -13.66
N LEU A 822 0.03 -16.98 -14.86
CA LEU A 822 -0.41 -18.36 -15.08
C LEU A 822 0.68 -19.29 -15.65
N ASP A 823 1.95 -18.87 -15.74
CA ASP A 823 3.05 -19.62 -16.39
C ASP A 823 3.35 -20.97 -15.71
N LYS A 824 2.98 -21.12 -14.43
CA LYS A 824 3.24 -22.32 -13.61
C LYS A 824 1.97 -23.02 -13.11
N THR A 825 0.85 -22.77 -13.76
CA THR A 825 -0.42 -23.40 -13.42
C THR A 825 -0.86 -24.28 -14.57
N GLU A 826 -1.24 -25.51 -14.26
CA GLU A 826 -1.76 -26.44 -15.27
C GLU A 826 -3.03 -25.87 -15.91
N THR A 827 -3.25 -26.22 -17.18
CA THR A 827 -4.51 -25.90 -17.87
C THR A 827 -5.54 -26.98 -17.54
N PHE A 828 -6.75 -26.57 -17.19
CA PHE A 828 -7.87 -27.48 -17.01
C PHE A 828 -8.44 -27.89 -18.38
N GLU A 829 -8.05 -29.08 -18.84
CA GLU A 829 -8.45 -29.61 -20.14
C GLU A 829 -9.91 -30.08 -20.17
N THR A 830 -10.70 -29.61 -21.14
CA THR A 830 -12.07 -30.09 -21.31
C THR A 830 -12.64 -30.02 -22.73
N GLY A 831 -13.33 -31.10 -23.13
CA GLY A 831 -14.16 -31.16 -24.32
C GLY A 831 -15.60 -30.68 -24.15
N ALA A 832 -16.05 -30.30 -22.94
CA ALA A 832 -17.42 -29.88 -22.69
C ALA A 832 -17.73 -28.48 -23.27
N GLU A 833 -19.00 -28.19 -23.50
CA GLU A 833 -19.48 -26.86 -23.88
C GLU A 833 -19.54 -25.92 -22.65
N LEU A 834 -19.39 -24.62 -22.88
CA LEU A 834 -19.50 -23.62 -21.82
C LEU A 834 -20.92 -23.57 -21.27
N ILE A 835 -21.02 -23.56 -19.94
CA ILE A 835 -22.27 -23.33 -19.21
C ILE A 835 -22.31 -21.87 -18.77
N VAL A 836 -23.33 -21.14 -19.22
CA VAL A 836 -23.60 -19.76 -18.79
C VAL A 836 -25.00 -19.75 -18.15
N PRO A 837 -25.13 -19.69 -16.81
CA PRO A 837 -26.43 -19.72 -16.15
C PRO A 837 -27.33 -18.57 -16.61
N ASN A 838 -28.63 -18.77 -16.72
CA ASN A 838 -29.51 -17.67 -17.15
C ASN A 838 -29.52 -16.54 -16.11
N LYS A 839 -29.28 -15.29 -16.58
CA LYS A 839 -29.52 -14.10 -15.77
C LYS A 839 -31.00 -13.75 -15.84
N ILE A 840 -31.66 -13.72 -14.69
CA ILE A 840 -33.06 -13.31 -14.57
C ILE A 840 -33.08 -11.80 -14.64
N GLU A 841 -33.58 -11.25 -15.75
CA GLU A 841 -33.84 -9.82 -15.86
C GLU A 841 -34.91 -9.43 -14.84
N LYS A 842 -34.49 -8.94 -13.68
CA LYS A 842 -35.38 -8.24 -12.77
C LYS A 842 -35.77 -6.94 -13.47
N GLN A 843 -37.04 -6.79 -13.83
CA GLN A 843 -37.58 -5.48 -14.15
C GLN A 843 -37.48 -4.64 -12.88
N LYS A 844 -36.38 -3.91 -12.73
CA LYS A 844 -36.32 -2.84 -11.74
C LYS A 844 -37.43 -1.88 -12.13
N GLU A 845 -38.46 -1.75 -11.27
CA GLU A 845 -39.46 -0.71 -11.42
C GLU A 845 -38.70 0.61 -11.48
N LYS A 846 -38.63 1.23 -12.67
CA LYS A 846 -38.02 2.55 -12.84
C LYS A 846 -38.75 3.49 -11.89
N LYS A 847 -38.18 3.73 -10.71
CA LYS A 847 -38.72 4.68 -9.74
C LYS A 847 -38.64 6.04 -10.41
N LYS A 848 -39.78 6.51 -10.92
CA LYS A 848 -39.86 7.89 -11.41
C LYS A 848 -39.49 8.79 -10.24
N PRO A 849 -38.58 9.76 -10.42
CA PRO A 849 -38.26 10.70 -9.36
C PRO A 849 -39.55 11.37 -8.90
N SER A 850 -39.73 11.47 -7.58
CA SER A 850 -40.93 12.06 -6.99
C SER A 850 -41.07 13.55 -7.30
N THR A 851 -39.97 14.22 -7.66
CA THR A 851 -39.98 15.64 -8.06
C THR A 851 -38.69 15.98 -8.82
N ILE A 852 -38.81 16.70 -9.94
CA ILE A 852 -37.67 17.29 -10.68
C ILE A 852 -37.69 18.79 -10.42
N THR A 853 -36.56 19.36 -9.99
CA THR A 853 -36.40 20.80 -9.78
C THR A 853 -35.45 21.35 -10.84
N ILE A 854 -35.85 22.44 -11.49
CA ILE A 854 -35.05 23.12 -12.52
C ILE A 854 -34.53 24.44 -11.92
N GLY A 855 -33.27 24.78 -12.14
CA GLY A 855 -32.66 26.01 -11.65
C GLY A 855 -32.04 25.85 -10.26
N LEU A 856 -32.47 26.69 -9.30
CA LEU A 856 -31.88 26.75 -7.95
C LEU A 856 -32.11 25.43 -7.18
N PRO A 857 -31.13 24.97 -6.38
CA PRO A 857 -31.31 23.81 -5.53
C PRO A 857 -32.45 24.04 -4.53
N PRO A 858 -33.18 22.98 -4.12
CA PRO A 858 -34.24 23.10 -3.12
C PRO A 858 -33.71 23.66 -1.79
N GLU A 859 -34.43 24.61 -1.18
CA GLU A 859 -34.07 25.19 0.12
C GLU A 859 -33.87 24.11 1.20
N GLY A 860 -32.81 24.24 2.00
CA GLY A 860 -32.52 23.36 3.14
C GLY A 860 -31.88 22.00 2.81
N LYS A 861 -31.59 21.70 1.53
CA LYS A 861 -30.87 20.49 1.13
C LYS A 861 -29.43 20.82 0.75
N ASP A 862 -28.49 20.35 1.56
CA ASP A 862 -27.06 20.42 1.29
C ASP A 862 -26.64 19.32 0.28
N LEU A 863 -27.15 19.44 -0.95
CA LEU A 863 -27.00 18.41 -1.99
C LEU A 863 -25.54 18.26 -2.44
N ILE A 864 -24.75 19.33 -2.32
CA ILE A 864 -23.38 19.43 -2.86
C ILE A 864 -22.36 18.74 -1.95
N ASN A 865 -22.60 18.70 -0.64
CA ASN A 865 -21.58 18.23 0.30
C ASN A 865 -21.36 16.71 0.28
N ASN A 866 -22.35 15.91 -0.13
CA ASN A 866 -22.31 14.44 -0.06
C ASN A 866 -22.83 13.72 -1.33
N VAL A 867 -22.97 14.43 -2.46
CA VAL A 867 -23.38 13.77 -3.71
C VAL A 867 -22.28 12.84 -4.20
N ASN A 868 -22.61 11.61 -4.60
CA ASN A 868 -21.65 10.73 -5.24
C ASN A 868 -21.42 11.17 -6.69
N GLN A 869 -20.19 11.09 -7.20
CA GLN A 869 -19.87 11.56 -8.56
C GLN A 869 -20.60 10.77 -9.65
N HIS A 870 -20.89 9.48 -9.42
CA HIS A 870 -21.69 8.67 -10.35
C HIS A 870 -23.14 9.17 -10.50
N SER A 871 -23.65 9.90 -9.51
CA SER A 871 -24.98 10.50 -9.50
C SER A 871 -25.08 11.82 -10.28
N ILE A 872 -23.98 12.32 -10.85
CA ILE A 872 -23.94 13.54 -11.65
C ILE A 872 -23.80 13.14 -13.12
N LYS A 873 -24.66 13.65 -14.00
CA LYS A 873 -24.64 13.29 -15.43
C LYS A 873 -24.81 14.51 -16.34
N THR A 874 -23.92 14.68 -17.30
CA THR A 874 -24.06 15.66 -18.37
C THR A 874 -24.59 14.97 -19.62
N HIS A 875 -25.82 15.27 -20.00
CA HIS A 875 -26.42 14.81 -21.25
C HIS A 875 -26.38 15.95 -22.27
N SER A 876 -25.42 15.90 -23.19
CA SER A 876 -25.21 16.94 -24.20
C SER A 876 -25.24 16.36 -25.61
N ILE A 877 -25.98 17.02 -26.49
CA ILE A 877 -25.89 16.86 -27.96
C ILE A 877 -25.16 18.05 -28.60
N ILE A 878 -24.64 18.98 -27.78
CA ILE A 878 -24.05 20.25 -28.20
C ILE A 878 -22.54 20.18 -28.02
N SER A 879 -21.81 20.16 -29.14
CA SER A 879 -20.37 20.36 -29.16
C SER A 879 -20.04 21.86 -29.21
N ILE A 880 -19.81 22.47 -28.05
CA ILE A 880 -19.55 23.92 -27.94
C ILE A 880 -18.45 24.39 -28.92
N PRO A 881 -17.28 23.72 -29.01
CA PRO A 881 -16.23 24.14 -29.94
C PRO A 881 -16.66 24.13 -31.42
N ASP A 882 -17.42 23.11 -31.86
CA ASP A 882 -17.85 23.03 -33.26
C ASP A 882 -18.87 24.12 -33.61
N TRP A 883 -19.79 24.41 -32.69
CA TRP A 883 -20.76 25.50 -32.83
C TRP A 883 -20.11 26.88 -32.87
N ASP A 884 -19.07 27.09 -32.06
CA ASP A 884 -18.30 28.34 -32.05
C ASP A 884 -17.43 28.48 -33.31
N ASN A 885 -16.77 27.41 -33.74
CA ASN A 885 -15.97 27.37 -34.96
C ASN A 885 -16.82 27.61 -36.21
N GLY A 886 -17.99 26.98 -36.29
CA GLY A 886 -18.96 27.18 -37.39
C GLY A 886 -19.59 28.58 -37.41
N GLN A 887 -19.51 29.31 -36.30
CA GLN A 887 -20.09 30.66 -36.14
C GLN A 887 -21.56 30.72 -36.57
N TRP A 888 -22.43 30.00 -35.85
CA TRP A 888 -23.87 29.98 -36.11
C TRP A 888 -24.49 31.38 -36.14
N LYS A 889 -25.29 31.68 -37.19
CA LYS A 889 -25.90 33.00 -37.46
C LYS A 889 -27.42 33.00 -37.47
N GLY A 890 -28.08 31.86 -37.35
CA GLY A 890 -29.52 31.78 -37.31
C GLY A 890 -30.07 30.62 -38.14
N VAL A 891 -31.32 30.74 -38.55
CA VAL A 891 -32.00 29.70 -39.33
C VAL A 891 -32.67 30.27 -40.58
N MET A 892 -32.81 29.40 -41.57
CA MET A 892 -33.58 29.63 -42.78
C MET A 892 -34.67 28.57 -42.88
N PHE A 893 -35.84 28.94 -43.39
CA PHE A 893 -36.97 28.03 -43.58
C PHE A 893 -37.27 27.87 -45.06
N MET A 894 -37.56 26.63 -45.49
CA MET A 894 -37.98 26.31 -46.85
C MET A 894 -39.17 25.37 -46.83
N ALA A 895 -40.15 25.62 -47.70
CA ALA A 895 -41.27 24.72 -47.89
C ALA A 895 -41.91 24.94 -49.28
N ASP A 896 -42.56 23.91 -49.79
CA ASP A 896 -43.42 24.01 -50.98
C ASP A 896 -44.86 24.27 -50.56
N VAL A 897 -45.18 25.53 -50.30
CA VAL A 897 -46.50 25.97 -49.81
C VAL A 897 -47.65 25.77 -50.82
N TYR A 898 -47.35 25.36 -52.06
CA TYR A 898 -48.36 25.18 -53.11
C TYR A 898 -48.66 23.72 -53.38
N LYS A 899 -47.65 22.84 -53.43
CA LYS A 899 -47.84 21.41 -53.72
C LYS A 899 -47.52 20.49 -52.54
N HIS A 900 -46.95 21.02 -51.46
CA HIS A 900 -46.52 20.27 -50.28
C HIS A 900 -45.69 19.02 -50.65
N SER A 901 -44.84 19.13 -51.67
CA SER A 901 -44.18 17.99 -52.32
C SER A 901 -43.04 17.38 -51.49
N PHE A 902 -42.55 18.11 -50.48
CA PHE A 902 -41.56 17.65 -49.53
C PHE A 902 -41.84 18.25 -48.13
N PRO A 903 -41.42 17.58 -47.03
CA PRO A 903 -41.55 18.12 -45.68
C PRO A 903 -40.84 19.48 -45.53
N PRO A 904 -41.35 20.41 -44.70
CA PRO A 904 -40.69 21.69 -44.48
C PRO A 904 -39.27 21.50 -43.93
N ILE A 905 -38.36 22.38 -44.30
CA ILE A 905 -36.93 22.31 -43.97
C ILE A 905 -36.54 23.50 -43.11
N LEU A 906 -35.85 23.24 -41.99
CA LEU A 906 -35.21 24.22 -41.13
C LEU A 906 -33.69 24.08 -41.29
N ALA A 907 -33.07 25.03 -41.99
CA ALA A 907 -31.63 25.03 -42.22
C ALA A 907 -30.91 25.91 -41.18
N PHE A 908 -29.89 25.37 -40.53
CA PHE A 908 -29.01 26.12 -39.62
C PHE A 908 -27.95 26.86 -40.42
N VAL A 909 -27.94 28.19 -40.35
CA VAL A 909 -27.06 29.04 -41.15
C VAL A 909 -25.76 29.31 -40.39
N PHE A 910 -24.64 28.82 -40.90
CA PHE A 910 -23.30 29.01 -40.38
C PHE A 910 -22.50 29.96 -41.24
N LYS A 911 -21.58 30.71 -40.63
CA LYS A 911 -20.67 31.58 -41.38
C LYS A 911 -19.53 30.78 -42.02
N LYS A 912 -19.10 29.67 -41.39
CA LYS A 912 -18.00 28.85 -41.86
C LYS A 912 -18.41 27.39 -42.08
N GLU A 913 -17.68 26.71 -42.96
CA GLU A 913 -17.92 25.31 -43.35
C GLU A 913 -17.80 24.33 -42.18
N GLU A 914 -17.00 24.66 -41.17
CA GLU A 914 -16.80 23.87 -39.95
C GLU A 914 -18.11 23.61 -39.18
N GLY A 915 -19.16 24.42 -39.40
CA GLY A 915 -20.49 24.17 -38.84
C GLY A 915 -21.17 22.91 -39.39
N ALA A 916 -20.76 22.41 -40.55
CA ALA A 916 -21.27 21.18 -41.14
C ALA A 916 -20.88 19.93 -40.31
N VAL A 917 -19.74 19.97 -39.63
CA VAL A 917 -19.22 18.88 -38.77
C VAL A 917 -20.21 18.50 -37.67
N ILE A 918 -21.04 19.44 -37.21
CA ILE A 918 -22.09 19.18 -36.22
C ILE A 918 -23.10 18.14 -36.75
N PHE A 919 -23.47 18.27 -38.02
CA PHE A 919 -24.43 17.38 -38.66
C PHE A 919 -23.80 16.04 -39.02
N GLU A 920 -22.54 16.02 -39.43
CA GLU A 920 -21.78 14.77 -39.62
C GLU A 920 -21.77 13.96 -38.32
N LYS A 921 -21.42 14.59 -37.19
CA LYS A 921 -21.44 13.92 -35.87
C LYS A 921 -22.84 13.45 -35.46
N TRP A 922 -23.87 14.25 -35.68
CA TRP A 922 -25.24 13.84 -35.38
C TRP A 922 -25.71 12.68 -36.28
N ILE A 923 -25.29 12.64 -37.54
CA ILE A 923 -25.59 11.53 -38.44
C ILE A 923 -24.83 10.27 -38.00
N ASP A 924 -23.57 10.41 -37.61
CA ASP A 924 -22.77 9.29 -37.09
C ASP A 924 -23.38 8.72 -35.79
N GLU A 925 -23.92 9.57 -34.93
CA GLU A 925 -24.46 9.17 -33.62
C GLU A 925 -25.92 8.72 -33.66
N PHE A 926 -26.78 9.42 -34.41
CA PHE A 926 -28.24 9.21 -34.42
C PHE A 926 -28.80 8.73 -35.76
N GLY A 927 -27.98 8.71 -36.81
CA GLY A 927 -28.39 8.40 -38.17
C GLY A 927 -29.01 9.59 -38.93
N VAL A 928 -29.27 9.38 -40.22
CA VAL A 928 -29.96 10.35 -41.08
C VAL A 928 -31.45 10.52 -40.74
N ASP A 929 -32.02 9.56 -40.02
CA ASP A 929 -33.37 9.61 -39.46
C ASP A 929 -33.26 9.59 -37.92
N ASP A 930 -33.47 10.74 -37.27
CA ASP A 930 -33.45 10.82 -35.79
C ASP A 930 -34.79 10.33 -35.22
N THR A 931 -34.98 9.02 -35.32
CA THR A 931 -36.22 8.30 -34.98
C THR A 931 -36.65 8.44 -33.52
N TYR A 932 -35.70 8.71 -32.62
CA TYR A 932 -35.96 8.84 -31.20
C TYR A 932 -36.14 10.29 -30.76
N ASP A 933 -36.01 11.28 -31.65
CA ASP A 933 -36.02 12.70 -31.28
C ASP A 933 -34.92 13.07 -30.27
N ASN A 934 -33.67 12.66 -30.53
CA ASN A 934 -32.52 13.06 -29.71
C ASN A 934 -32.21 14.56 -29.83
N ILE A 935 -32.39 15.11 -31.03
CA ILE A 935 -32.24 16.53 -31.31
C ILE A 935 -33.61 17.20 -31.21
N GLU A 936 -33.74 18.19 -30.33
CA GLU A 936 -34.96 18.94 -30.16
C GLU A 936 -34.75 20.45 -30.35
N ILE A 937 -35.80 21.09 -30.85
CA ILE A 937 -35.82 22.52 -31.15
C ILE A 937 -36.98 23.17 -30.42
N ARG A 938 -36.71 24.28 -29.73
CA ARG A 938 -37.74 25.17 -29.18
C ARG A 938 -37.62 26.54 -29.80
N MET A 939 -38.76 27.14 -30.11
CA MET A 939 -38.83 28.52 -30.57
C MET A 939 -39.76 29.33 -29.66
N ILE A 940 -39.30 30.49 -29.20
CA ILE A 940 -40.08 31.40 -28.34
C ILE A 940 -40.28 32.71 -29.06
N LYS A 941 -41.51 33.01 -29.46
CA LYS A 941 -41.93 34.26 -30.12
C LYS A 941 -42.18 35.36 -29.08
N GLY A 942 -41.92 36.62 -29.44
CA GLY A 942 -42.27 37.78 -28.61
C GLY A 942 -41.41 37.92 -27.35
N ILE A 943 -40.13 37.55 -27.44
CA ILE A 943 -39.14 37.65 -26.34
C ILE A 943 -38.68 39.09 -26.05
N ASP A 944 -38.98 40.03 -26.95
CA ASP A 944 -38.65 41.45 -26.83
C ASP A 944 -39.87 42.29 -27.22
N SER A 945 -40.35 43.12 -26.29
CA SER A 945 -41.46 44.05 -26.51
C SER A 945 -41.12 45.20 -27.45
N ILE A 946 -39.83 45.57 -27.59
CA ILE A 946 -39.36 46.59 -28.54
C ILE A 946 -39.33 46.04 -29.96
N ASN A 947 -38.95 44.76 -30.11
CA ASN A 947 -38.90 44.05 -31.39
C ASN A 947 -39.88 42.85 -31.38
N PRO A 948 -41.19 43.06 -31.62
CA PRO A 948 -42.23 42.03 -31.44
C PRO A 948 -42.06 40.77 -32.30
N PHE A 949 -41.37 40.87 -33.44
CA PHE A 949 -41.11 39.74 -34.34
C PHE A 949 -39.87 38.94 -33.95
N SER A 950 -39.10 39.39 -32.96
CA SER A 950 -37.95 38.64 -32.48
C SER A 950 -38.38 37.32 -31.85
N TYR A 951 -37.62 36.28 -32.15
CA TYR A 951 -37.84 34.95 -31.59
C TYR A 951 -36.52 34.29 -31.20
N ARG A 952 -36.55 33.56 -30.08
CA ARG A 952 -35.45 32.73 -29.59
C ARG A 952 -35.53 31.36 -30.25
N ILE A 953 -34.40 30.82 -30.69
CA ILE A 953 -34.26 29.44 -31.12
C ILE A 953 -33.35 28.75 -30.13
N ILE A 954 -33.76 27.58 -29.68
CA ILE A 954 -33.04 26.78 -28.70
C ILE A 954 -32.90 25.38 -29.29
N VAL A 955 -31.69 24.85 -29.28
CA VAL A 955 -31.34 23.51 -29.76
C VAL A 955 -30.73 22.75 -28.60
N GLY A 956 -31.23 21.55 -28.32
CA GLY A 956 -30.72 20.70 -27.25
C GLY A 956 -31.50 19.40 -27.18
N SER A 957 -31.39 18.70 -26.05
CA SER A 957 -32.17 17.50 -25.77
C SER A 957 -33.20 17.83 -24.67
N SER A 958 -34.45 17.41 -24.83
CA SER A 958 -35.42 17.44 -23.72
C SER A 958 -35.54 16.08 -23.02
N LYS A 959 -34.66 15.13 -23.37
CA LYS A 959 -34.62 13.83 -22.70
C LYS A 959 -33.78 13.91 -21.44
N ILE A 960 -34.42 13.56 -20.33
CA ILE A 960 -33.75 13.38 -19.05
C ILE A 960 -33.39 11.90 -18.92
N PRO A 961 -32.11 11.53 -18.77
CA PRO A 961 -31.75 10.16 -18.42
C PRO A 961 -32.25 9.87 -17.00
N LEU A 962 -33.42 9.24 -16.90
CA LEU A 962 -34.05 8.82 -15.64
C LEU A 962 -33.47 7.48 -15.16
N GLU A 963 -32.16 7.46 -14.93
CA GLU A 963 -31.46 6.37 -14.25
C GLU A 963 -31.73 6.45 -12.73
N GLU A 964 -31.81 5.32 -12.03
CA GLU A 964 -32.25 5.26 -10.62
C GLU A 964 -31.39 6.09 -9.65
N ASP A 965 -30.10 6.27 -9.97
CA ASP A 965 -29.12 6.87 -9.05
C ASP A 965 -28.69 8.29 -9.42
N VAL A 966 -29.21 8.86 -10.51
CA VAL A 966 -28.83 10.20 -10.97
C VAL A 966 -29.57 11.27 -10.17
N ARG A 967 -28.82 12.20 -9.56
CA ARG A 967 -29.33 13.28 -8.70
C ARG A 967 -29.13 14.67 -9.30
N ILE A 968 -28.10 14.85 -10.12
CA ILE A 968 -27.79 16.12 -10.80
C ILE A 968 -27.65 15.84 -12.29
N ILE A 969 -28.37 16.61 -13.11
CA ILE A 969 -28.32 16.50 -14.57
C ILE A 969 -28.00 17.86 -15.16
N ALA A 970 -26.96 17.91 -15.99
CA ALA A 970 -26.66 19.06 -16.82
C ALA A 970 -27.00 18.75 -18.27
N SER A 971 -27.70 19.66 -18.94
CA SER A 971 -27.99 19.54 -20.36
C SER A 971 -27.68 20.85 -21.07
N PRO A 972 -26.46 20.98 -21.64
CA PRO A 972 -26.09 22.11 -22.47
C PRO A 972 -27.04 22.26 -23.67
N SER A 973 -27.45 23.50 -23.93
CA SER A 973 -28.27 23.86 -25.10
C SER A 973 -27.62 25.02 -25.85
N ARG A 974 -27.80 25.06 -27.18
CA ARG A 974 -27.36 26.18 -28.00
C ARG A 974 -28.54 27.12 -28.27
N VAL A 975 -28.32 28.41 -28.10
CA VAL A 975 -29.37 29.43 -28.14
C VAL A 975 -29.02 30.53 -29.14
N HIS A 976 -29.99 31.01 -29.91
CA HIS A 976 -29.82 32.16 -30.81
C HIS A 976 -31.08 33.02 -30.87
N THR A 977 -30.92 34.35 -30.92
CA THR A 977 -32.03 35.29 -31.06
C THR A 977 -32.11 35.80 -32.49
N MET A 978 -33.21 35.50 -33.17
CA MET A 978 -33.53 36.05 -34.49
C MET A 978 -34.25 37.39 -34.33
N MET A 979 -33.84 38.40 -35.08
CA MET A 979 -34.43 39.75 -35.08
C MET A 979 -34.94 40.12 -36.49
N PRO A 980 -35.95 39.41 -37.03
CA PRO A 980 -36.47 39.71 -38.36
C PRO A 980 -37.34 40.97 -38.36
N GLN A 981 -37.48 41.61 -39.52
CA GLN A 981 -38.38 42.77 -39.68
C GLN A 981 -39.87 42.40 -39.70
N ASN A 982 -40.21 41.13 -39.91
CA ASN A 982 -41.59 40.60 -39.93
C ASN A 982 -41.59 39.09 -39.61
N ASN A 983 -42.78 38.52 -39.40
CA ASN A 983 -42.96 37.11 -39.03
C ASN A 983 -43.26 36.16 -40.22
N ARG A 984 -43.07 36.60 -41.49
CA ARG A 984 -43.51 35.81 -42.66
C ARG A 984 -42.91 34.41 -42.71
N ASN A 985 -41.59 34.28 -42.49
CA ASN A 985 -40.88 33.01 -42.65
C ASN A 985 -41.28 32.00 -41.56
N ILE A 986 -41.31 32.43 -40.28
CA ILE A 986 -41.71 31.56 -39.18
C ILE A 986 -43.19 31.18 -39.25
N SER A 987 -44.06 32.11 -39.67
CA SER A 987 -45.51 31.83 -39.82
C SER A 987 -45.78 30.89 -40.98
N MET A 988 -45.00 30.97 -42.06
CA MET A 988 -45.05 30.00 -43.16
C MET A 988 -44.64 28.61 -42.66
N PHE A 989 -43.51 28.51 -41.98
CA PHE A 989 -43.00 27.24 -41.47
C PHE A 989 -43.94 26.61 -40.43
N GLU A 990 -44.53 27.40 -39.53
CA GLU A 990 -45.53 26.95 -38.54
C GLU A 990 -46.76 26.35 -39.22
N LYS A 991 -47.27 26.98 -40.30
CA LYS A 991 -48.40 26.44 -41.09
C LYS A 991 -48.03 25.14 -41.82
N GLU A 992 -46.85 25.06 -42.41
CA GLU A 992 -46.40 23.85 -43.12
C GLU A 992 -46.15 22.67 -42.16
N LEU A 993 -45.70 22.95 -40.93
CA LEU A 993 -45.64 21.96 -39.86
C LEU A 993 -47.02 21.46 -39.42
N GLU A 994 -48.10 22.23 -39.61
CA GLU A 994 -49.47 21.75 -39.35
C GLU A 994 -49.91 20.70 -40.39
N VAL A 995 -49.43 20.84 -41.63
CA VAL A 995 -49.77 19.96 -42.76
C VAL A 995 -48.92 18.69 -42.80
N SER A 996 -47.66 18.75 -42.36
CA SER A 996 -46.71 17.62 -42.37
C SER A 996 -46.47 17.02 -40.97
N ASN A 997 -46.35 15.69 -40.89
CA ASN A 997 -46.00 14.98 -39.64
C ASN A 997 -44.49 14.93 -39.35
N SER A 998 -43.66 15.38 -40.30
CA SER A 998 -42.21 15.43 -40.17
C SER A 998 -41.66 16.73 -40.76
N PHE A 999 -40.42 17.06 -40.43
CA PHE A 999 -39.65 18.13 -41.05
C PHE A 999 -38.19 17.67 -41.19
N SER A 1000 -37.37 18.43 -41.89
CA SER A 1000 -35.94 18.14 -42.00
C SER A 1000 -35.10 19.27 -41.46
N ILE A 1001 -33.94 18.94 -40.88
CA ILE A 1001 -32.89 19.90 -40.54
C ILE A 1001 -31.65 19.66 -41.38
N CYS A 1002 -30.91 20.71 -41.68
CA CYS A 1002 -29.64 20.61 -42.42
C CYS A 1002 -28.75 21.83 -42.15
N PRO A 1003 -27.42 21.75 -42.37
CA PRO A 1003 -26.57 22.93 -42.33
C PRO A 1003 -26.65 23.72 -43.64
N ALA A 1004 -26.54 25.04 -43.54
CA ALA A 1004 -26.38 25.95 -44.66
C ALA A 1004 -25.21 26.91 -44.39
N ILE A 1005 -24.39 27.18 -45.39
CA ILE A 1005 -23.20 28.03 -45.26
C ILE A 1005 -23.46 29.37 -45.95
N MET A 1006 -23.19 30.47 -45.25
CA MET A 1006 -23.32 31.82 -45.83
C MET A 1006 -22.40 31.96 -47.05
N GLY A 1007 -22.97 32.43 -48.17
CA GLY A 1007 -22.17 32.82 -49.32
C GLY A 1007 -21.45 34.16 -49.11
N LYS A 1008 -20.66 34.58 -50.11
CA LYS A 1008 -20.07 35.94 -50.13
C LYS A 1008 -21.20 36.99 -50.16
N ASP A 1009 -20.91 38.20 -49.65
CA ASP A 1009 -21.90 39.27 -49.43
C ASP A 1009 -23.01 39.34 -50.49
N GLY A 1010 -24.26 39.15 -50.05
CA GLY A 1010 -25.47 39.21 -50.88
C GLY A 1010 -25.93 37.86 -51.50
N GLN A 1011 -25.16 36.78 -51.41
CA GLN A 1011 -25.59 35.45 -51.86
C GLN A 1011 -26.45 34.74 -50.82
N GLN A 1012 -27.46 34.00 -51.29
CA GLN A 1012 -28.26 33.11 -50.45
C GLN A 1012 -27.36 32.02 -49.82
N PRO A 1013 -27.61 31.62 -48.55
CA PRO A 1013 -26.89 30.51 -47.93
C PRO A 1013 -26.99 29.22 -48.78
N LYS A 1014 -25.88 28.52 -48.95
CA LYS A 1014 -25.83 27.24 -49.67
C LYS A 1014 -26.13 26.11 -48.71
N ILE A 1015 -27.18 25.35 -48.99
CA ILE A 1015 -27.59 24.19 -48.20
C ILE A 1015 -26.69 22.99 -48.52
N LYS A 1016 -26.35 22.19 -47.50
CA LYS A 1016 -25.65 20.92 -47.64
C LYS A 1016 -26.67 19.79 -47.58
N GLU A 1017 -27.34 19.51 -48.69
CA GLU A 1017 -28.44 18.55 -48.75
C GLU A 1017 -28.06 17.12 -48.34
N HIS A 1018 -26.81 16.71 -48.56
CA HIS A 1018 -26.29 15.40 -48.15
C HIS A 1018 -26.16 15.22 -46.63
N LEU A 1019 -26.25 16.30 -45.84
CA LEU A 1019 -26.23 16.30 -44.38
C LEU A 1019 -27.62 16.57 -43.78
N MET A 1020 -28.68 16.27 -44.52
CA MET A 1020 -30.05 16.45 -44.07
C MET A 1020 -30.44 15.34 -43.09
N ILE A 1021 -31.02 15.73 -41.95
CA ILE A 1021 -31.55 14.83 -40.94
C ILE A 1021 -33.07 14.99 -40.88
N LYS A 1022 -33.79 13.88 -41.02
CA LYS A 1022 -35.25 13.86 -40.90
C LYS A 1022 -35.66 13.85 -39.43
N LYS A 1023 -36.72 14.61 -39.11
CA LYS A 1023 -37.21 14.84 -37.75
C LYS A 1023 -38.72 14.64 -37.65
N SER A 1024 -39.19 14.10 -36.53
CA SER A 1024 -40.61 14.10 -36.19
C SER A 1024 -41.07 15.51 -35.83
N LYS A 1025 -42.31 15.86 -36.17
CA LYS A 1025 -42.94 17.12 -35.74
C LYS A 1025 -42.89 17.32 -34.21
N THR A 1026 -42.89 16.24 -33.43
CA THR A 1026 -42.83 16.30 -31.95
C THR A 1026 -41.53 16.89 -31.40
N SER A 1027 -40.43 16.80 -32.16
CA SER A 1027 -39.14 17.34 -31.74
C SER A 1027 -39.02 18.87 -31.85
N ILE A 1028 -40.00 19.55 -32.46
CA ILE A 1028 -40.04 21.00 -32.55
C ILE A 1028 -41.30 21.57 -31.89
N LYS A 1029 -41.14 22.56 -31.01
CA LYS A 1029 -42.27 23.29 -30.42
C LYS A 1029 -42.06 24.80 -30.53
N ILE A 1030 -43.11 25.50 -30.93
CA ILE A 1030 -43.12 26.95 -31.12
C ILE A 1030 -44.13 27.55 -30.13
N TYR A 1031 -43.65 28.43 -29.25
CA TYR A 1031 -44.44 29.06 -28.19
C TYR A 1031 -44.47 30.58 -28.33
N ASN A 1032 -45.52 31.22 -27.83
CA ASN A 1032 -45.43 32.63 -27.45
C ASN A 1032 -44.77 32.73 -26.07
N ALA A 1033 -44.04 33.82 -25.81
CA ALA A 1033 -43.34 34.05 -24.54
C ALA A 1033 -44.26 33.92 -23.30
N PHE A 1034 -45.54 34.27 -23.43
CA PHE A 1034 -46.54 34.19 -22.35
C PHE A 1034 -47.24 32.81 -22.23
N ASP A 1035 -47.00 31.89 -23.16
CA ASP A 1035 -47.64 30.55 -23.19
C ASP A 1035 -46.63 29.41 -22.94
N ILE A 1036 -45.45 29.70 -22.38
CA ILE A 1036 -44.44 28.67 -22.14
C ILE A 1036 -44.83 27.74 -20.97
N PRO A 1037 -44.61 26.42 -21.10
CA PRO A 1037 -44.85 25.46 -20.03
C PRO A 1037 -43.80 25.55 -18.90
N GLN A 1038 -44.16 25.07 -17.70
CA GLN A 1038 -43.30 25.08 -16.51
C GLN A 1038 -42.30 23.91 -16.47
N ASP A 1039 -42.61 22.80 -17.14
CA ASP A 1039 -41.86 21.54 -17.10
C ASP A 1039 -40.88 21.35 -18.27
N ASP A 1040 -40.86 22.27 -19.24
CA ASP A 1040 -39.93 22.22 -20.38
C ASP A 1040 -38.59 22.87 -20.02
N PHE A 1041 -37.65 22.06 -19.53
CA PHE A 1041 -36.33 22.54 -19.14
C PHE A 1041 -35.47 23.05 -20.31
N LEU A 1042 -35.78 22.65 -21.55
CA LEU A 1042 -35.07 23.18 -22.73
C LEU A 1042 -35.50 24.63 -23.00
N ILE A 1043 -36.74 25.02 -22.65
CA ILE A 1043 -37.14 26.43 -22.66
C ILE A 1043 -36.42 27.21 -21.56
N PHE A 1044 -36.30 26.63 -20.37
CA PHE A 1044 -35.60 27.27 -19.24
C PHE A 1044 -34.19 27.73 -19.65
N SER A 1045 -33.42 26.89 -20.33
CA SER A 1045 -32.05 27.22 -20.75
C SER A 1045 -31.95 28.32 -21.83
N GLY A 1046 -33.03 28.62 -22.54
CA GLY A 1046 -33.06 29.63 -23.61
C GLY A 1046 -33.49 31.03 -23.19
N ILE A 1047 -34.02 31.19 -21.98
CA ILE A 1047 -34.48 32.47 -21.44
C ILE A 1047 -33.30 33.19 -20.78
N LEU A 1048 -33.12 34.47 -21.06
CA LEU A 1048 -32.03 35.28 -20.52
C LEU A 1048 -32.53 36.22 -19.42
N PRO A 1049 -31.70 36.54 -18.41
CA PRO A 1049 -32.07 37.49 -17.36
C PRO A 1049 -32.36 38.91 -17.88
N THR A 1050 -31.92 39.20 -19.11
CA THR A 1050 -32.11 40.48 -19.82
C THR A 1050 -33.33 40.51 -20.74
N ASP A 1051 -34.07 39.40 -20.87
CA ASP A 1051 -35.25 39.34 -21.75
C ASP A 1051 -36.36 40.28 -21.26
N ASN A 1052 -37.08 40.87 -22.21
CA ASN A 1052 -38.19 41.80 -21.98
C ASN A 1052 -39.43 41.37 -22.78
N PRO A 1053 -40.07 40.25 -22.42
CA PRO A 1053 -41.07 39.60 -23.25
C PRO A 1053 -42.33 40.45 -23.45
N LEU A 1054 -42.92 40.34 -24.64
CA LEU A 1054 -44.22 40.91 -24.98
C LEU A 1054 -45.33 40.08 -24.34
N ILE A 1055 -45.89 40.57 -23.23
CA ILE A 1055 -46.94 39.89 -22.48
C ILE A 1055 -48.24 40.71 -22.53
N PRO A 1056 -49.36 40.15 -23.02
CA PRO A 1056 -50.68 40.78 -22.93
C PRO A 1056 -51.06 41.03 -21.47
N LYS A 1057 -51.65 42.20 -21.17
CA LYS A 1057 -51.99 42.61 -19.79
C LYS A 1057 -52.82 41.55 -19.03
N GLU A 1058 -53.71 40.86 -19.73
CA GLU A 1058 -54.60 39.83 -19.18
C GLU A 1058 -53.86 38.54 -18.75
N LYS A 1059 -52.64 38.31 -19.27
CA LYS A 1059 -51.83 37.10 -19.00
C LYS A 1059 -50.62 37.37 -18.10
N ALA A 1060 -50.43 38.60 -17.61
CA ALA A 1060 -49.23 39.02 -16.91
C ALA A 1060 -48.98 38.27 -15.58
N CYS A 1061 -50.03 37.90 -14.84
CA CYS A 1061 -49.90 37.18 -13.57
C CYS A 1061 -49.52 35.69 -13.76
N ASP A 1062 -49.81 35.11 -14.93
CA ASP A 1062 -49.64 33.68 -15.20
C ASP A 1062 -48.43 33.38 -16.11
N ALA A 1063 -47.76 34.41 -16.63
CA ALA A 1063 -46.65 34.27 -17.56
C ALA A 1063 -45.40 33.67 -16.88
N HIS A 1064 -45.19 32.37 -17.05
CA HIS A 1064 -44.10 31.62 -16.40
C HIS A 1064 -42.70 32.15 -16.75
N ILE A 1065 -42.52 32.75 -17.93
CA ILE A 1065 -41.25 33.36 -18.36
C ILE A 1065 -40.71 34.39 -17.37
N LEU A 1066 -41.58 35.16 -16.71
CA LEU A 1066 -41.15 36.17 -15.72
C LEU A 1066 -40.52 35.52 -14.49
N LYS A 1067 -41.00 34.33 -14.10
CA LYS A 1067 -40.42 33.55 -12.99
C LYS A 1067 -39.03 33.03 -13.36
N ILE A 1068 -38.86 32.53 -14.58
CA ILE A 1068 -37.56 32.05 -15.08
C ILE A 1068 -36.54 33.20 -15.15
N ILE A 1069 -36.95 34.38 -15.63
CA ILE A 1069 -36.10 35.58 -15.65
C ILE A 1069 -35.63 35.97 -14.24
N ASP A 1070 -36.53 35.96 -13.25
CA ASP A 1070 -36.18 36.24 -11.85
C ASP A 1070 -35.20 35.20 -11.27
N MET A 1071 -35.42 33.92 -11.57
CA MET A 1071 -34.52 32.83 -11.17
C MET A 1071 -33.11 32.99 -11.77
N HIS A 1072 -33.01 33.32 -13.07
CA HIS A 1072 -31.72 33.57 -13.71
C HIS A 1072 -31.01 34.79 -13.11
N LYS A 1073 -31.74 35.87 -12.79
CA LYS A 1073 -31.15 37.03 -12.10
C LYS A 1073 -30.57 36.66 -10.74
N LYS A 1074 -31.24 35.77 -9.99
CA LYS A 1074 -30.74 35.25 -8.71
C LYS A 1074 -29.52 34.33 -8.86
N LEU A 1075 -29.41 33.59 -9.96
CA LEU A 1075 -28.25 32.74 -10.26
C LEU A 1075 -27.00 33.53 -10.68
N HIS A 1076 -27.18 34.76 -11.18
CA HIS A 1076 -26.09 35.64 -11.63
C HIS A 1076 -25.63 36.66 -10.58
N ASN A 1077 -26.36 36.83 -9.48
CA ASN A 1077 -25.99 37.65 -8.32
C ASN A 1077 -25.35 36.78 -7.26
#